data_AF-A0A9D8MUV6-F1
#
_entry.id   AF-A0A9D8MUV6-F1
#
_cell.length_a   1.000
_cell.length_b   1.000
_cell.length_c   1.000
_cell.angle_alpha   90.00
_cell.angle_beta   90.00
_cell.angle_gamma   90.00
#
_symmetry.space_group_name_H-M   'P 1'
#
loop_
_entity.id
_entity.type
_entity.pdbx_description
1 polymer ?
#
loop_
_entity_poly.entity_id
_entity_poly.type
_entity_poly.pdbx_seq_one_letter_code
_entity_poly.pdbx_strand_id
1 'polypeptide(L)'
;MMFSASQSQGAVGDSFKESEDSIFQYTVLTEEGTTGTVEVKITNRMTAAGDITLPSSASNNGITYRVTTIAVDGIHSCENITSVVIPDSVTTIKKDAFSLSYGLRSVEIPDSVTSIGSGAFYACINLTNIKIPGSVTVIPYMLFWECYALTDVEIGNGVTTIGESSFNFCKSLTHLTIPDSVTDIEQYVFCYSALESIVIPVSVKTLGRGAFEDCANLQNVYFEGDMPETAWTIYWATPETLLTYYPTGNATWEAAIKDGMWRERKVANWNPAPQPPEPSVTCETDGTNLIVSYTGTLYQSEDSVNWTEVPNATSPYQVKIGNKKLFFCSKDETENKNITIPLSEDVNLHMIWIEPGTFMMGSSENELGRYNDETQHRVTLTKGYWLGKFEVTQAQYESVMGKNPSKFKGASLPVECVSWKDATNFCAKLTAIEKKAGRLPEEYEYTLPTEAQWEYACRAGTTTALNNGRNLSDKEECPEMDEAGWYWFNSDEKTHPVGQKQSNAWGLYDMHGNVAEWCLDVYGDYLTFPVMDPIGGGLGSYVVVRGGSWWHYAWVCRSAHRGYDTPDGRYTNVGFRVALTPISKNMTVPLSDTVNLDMIWVDPGTFMMGSPKNELGRQDNETQHQVTLTKGYWLGRYQVTQAQYEAIMGTNPSNFKGADLPVEMVNWDEAKEFCAKLTASEKAAGRLPEGYEYTLPTEAQWEYACRAGTTTAFNNNMNIPTEKQVEDELCPNLDKVGWYSYNCDKKTHSVGQKQPNAWGFYDMHGNVWEWCLDWYGAYPTESVTDPMGPDKGTYRMLRGGGWNSKGAYYCRSAHRYCYYPDYNWRSYGFRVALTPVK
;
A
#
# COMPACT_ATOMS: atom_id res chain seq x y z
N MET A 1 26.82 28.60 -25.09
CA MET A 1 27.32 29.79 -24.37
C MET A 1 28.83 29.85 -24.53
N MET A 2 29.37 30.92 -25.12
CA MET A 2 30.80 31.25 -25.05
C MET A 2 30.95 32.38 -24.03
N PHE A 3 31.78 32.22 -23.00
CA PHE A 3 32.05 33.28 -22.03
C PHE A 3 33.41 33.90 -22.30
N SER A 4 33.44 35.21 -22.60
CA SER A 4 34.65 36.03 -22.61
C SER A 4 34.51 37.12 -21.54
N ALA A 5 35.40 37.11 -20.54
CA ALA A 5 35.49 38.16 -19.55
C ALA A 5 36.51 39.23 -19.98
N SER A 6 36.12 40.51 -19.95
CA SER A 6 37.04 41.64 -20.14
C SER A 6 37.56 42.16 -18.80
N GLN A 7 38.80 42.67 -18.85
CA GLN A 7 39.69 43.02 -17.74
C GLN A 7 39.23 44.23 -16.90
N SER A 8 39.49 44.18 -15.59
CA SER A 8 40.21 45.26 -14.89
C SER A 8 40.90 44.75 -13.60
N GLN A 9 42.02 45.38 -13.25
CA GLN A 9 43.02 44.99 -12.25
C GLN A 9 42.59 45.30 -10.79
N GLY A 10 43.02 44.48 -9.83
CA GLY A 10 43.05 44.82 -8.41
C GLY A 10 43.17 43.61 -7.50
N ALA A 11 44.11 43.63 -6.56
CA ALA A 11 44.44 42.52 -5.66
C ALA A 11 43.86 42.72 -4.24
N VAL A 12 43.52 41.59 -3.61
CA VAL A 12 43.31 41.28 -2.17
C VAL A 12 42.27 42.08 -1.37
N GLY A 13 41.26 41.36 -0.88
CA GLY A 13 40.50 41.70 0.34
C GLY A 13 39.31 42.64 0.15
N ASP A 14 38.12 42.13 0.48
CA ASP A 14 36.86 42.84 0.70
C ASP A 14 36.12 43.53 -0.48
N SER A 15 34.85 43.13 -0.57
CA SER A 15 33.68 43.85 -1.12
C SER A 15 33.45 43.91 -2.63
N PHE A 16 32.50 43.06 -3.07
CA PHE A 16 31.24 43.46 -3.73
C PHE A 16 30.98 44.98 -3.84
N LYS A 17 30.45 45.46 -4.99
CA LYS A 17 29.39 46.49 -4.97
C LYS A 17 28.60 46.66 -6.29
N GLU A 18 27.27 46.62 -6.10
CA GLU A 18 26.12 47.16 -6.86
C GLU A 18 26.21 47.33 -8.39
N SER A 19 25.37 46.56 -9.10
CA SER A 19 24.48 47.16 -10.10
C SER A 19 23.16 46.41 -10.12
N GLU A 20 22.06 47.14 -10.35
CA GLU A 20 20.66 46.68 -10.35
C GLU A 20 20.33 45.57 -11.38
N ASP A 21 21.33 45.03 -12.09
CA ASP A 21 21.20 44.21 -13.29
C ASP A 21 22.25 43.07 -13.39
N SER A 22 22.29 42.13 -12.44
CA SER A 22 23.15 40.91 -12.54
C SER A 22 22.31 39.62 -12.44
N ILE A 23 22.73 38.55 -13.15
CA ILE A 23 21.86 37.37 -13.46
C ILE A 23 22.39 36.04 -12.89
N PHE A 24 23.67 35.91 -12.56
CA PHE A 24 24.21 34.73 -11.84
C PHE A 24 25.35 35.14 -10.90
N GLN A 25 25.20 34.87 -9.61
CA GLN A 25 26.25 35.08 -8.60
C GLN A 25 26.61 33.76 -7.91
N TYR A 26 27.91 33.45 -7.85
CA TYR A 26 28.40 32.27 -7.16
C TYR A 26 29.79 32.49 -6.54
N THR A 27 30.04 31.84 -5.40
CA THR A 27 31.35 31.88 -4.71
C THR A 27 32.24 30.77 -5.24
N VAL A 28 33.51 31.12 -5.47
CA VAL A 28 34.54 30.24 -6.02
C VAL A 28 35.72 30.08 -5.05
N LEU A 29 36.37 28.92 -5.10
CA LEU A 29 37.51 28.55 -4.24
C LEU A 29 38.72 28.12 -5.09
N THR A 30 39.93 28.59 -4.71
CA THR A 30 41.21 28.07 -5.25
C THR A 30 41.62 26.76 -4.56
N GLU A 31 42.56 26.02 -5.14
CA GLU A 31 43.15 24.81 -4.52
C GLU A 31 43.84 25.10 -3.17
N GLU A 32 44.31 26.33 -2.95
CA GLU A 32 44.96 26.77 -1.71
C GLU A 32 43.98 27.28 -0.62
N GLY A 33 42.66 27.20 -0.87
CA GLY A 33 41.62 27.57 0.09
C GLY A 33 41.25 29.06 0.12
N THR A 34 41.70 29.86 -0.84
CA THR A 34 41.35 31.28 -0.94
C THR A 34 39.96 31.45 -1.56
N THR A 35 39.04 32.12 -0.85
CA THR A 35 37.64 32.38 -1.27
C THR A 35 37.50 33.67 -2.07
N GLY A 36 36.74 33.67 -3.17
CA GLY A 36 36.31 34.88 -3.90
C GLY A 36 34.92 34.73 -4.53
N THR A 37 34.23 35.82 -4.88
CA THR A 37 32.94 35.78 -5.61
C THR A 37 33.18 36.06 -7.09
N VAL A 38 32.58 35.26 -7.97
CA VAL A 38 32.56 35.52 -9.42
C VAL A 38 31.15 35.91 -9.81
N GLU A 39 31.01 37.09 -10.42
CA GLU A 39 29.76 37.53 -11.05
C GLU A 39 29.79 37.15 -12.53
N VAL A 40 28.78 36.42 -13.01
CA VAL A 40 28.54 36.31 -14.44
C VAL A 40 27.53 37.38 -14.84
N LYS A 41 28.05 38.44 -15.44
CA LYS A 41 27.23 39.51 -16.00
C LYS A 41 26.57 39.02 -17.28
N ILE A 42 25.30 38.61 -17.21
CA ILE A 42 24.48 38.50 -18.40
C ILE A 42 23.93 39.89 -18.68
N THR A 43 24.22 40.41 -19.86
CA THR A 43 23.94 41.79 -20.25
C THR A 43 22.45 42.06 -20.54
N ASN A 44 21.56 41.07 -20.36
CA ASN A 44 20.11 41.24 -20.55
C ASN A 44 19.29 40.13 -19.84
N ARG A 45 18.41 40.49 -18.87
CA ARG A 45 17.51 39.57 -18.13
C ARG A 45 16.62 38.71 -19.04
N MET A 46 16.42 39.15 -20.30
CA MET A 46 15.57 38.47 -21.28
C MET A 46 16.27 37.39 -22.14
N THR A 47 17.55 37.07 -21.93
CA THR A 47 18.27 36.12 -22.84
C THR A 47 18.60 34.75 -22.24
N ALA A 48 18.64 34.60 -20.91
CA ALA A 48 18.70 33.29 -20.28
C ALA A 48 17.27 32.74 -20.19
N ALA A 49 16.95 31.81 -21.07
CA ALA A 49 15.64 31.19 -21.17
C ALA A 49 15.77 29.68 -21.33
N GLY A 50 14.79 28.95 -20.83
CA GLY A 50 14.79 27.49 -20.86
C GLY A 50 15.64 26.88 -19.75
N ASP A 51 16.19 25.71 -20.03
CA ASP A 51 16.92 24.89 -19.08
C ASP A 51 18.39 25.33 -19.00
N ILE A 52 18.93 25.46 -17.79
CA ILE A 52 20.31 25.89 -17.56
C ILE A 52 21.07 24.90 -16.70
N THR A 53 22.36 24.75 -16.97
CA THR A 53 23.31 24.02 -16.12
C THR A 53 24.36 24.98 -15.61
N LEU A 54 24.51 25.07 -14.29
CA LEU A 54 25.54 25.92 -13.69
C LEU A 54 26.93 25.30 -13.89
N PRO A 55 27.97 26.10 -14.16
CA PRO A 55 29.32 25.57 -14.37
C PRO A 55 29.92 25.07 -13.05
N SER A 56 30.63 23.94 -13.09
CA SER A 56 31.35 23.41 -11.91
C SER A 56 32.64 24.19 -11.57
N SER A 57 33.12 25.01 -12.51
CA SER A 57 34.32 25.83 -12.37
C SER A 57 34.24 27.10 -13.22
N ALA A 58 34.97 28.13 -12.84
CA ALA A 58 35.16 29.36 -13.61
C ALA A 58 36.64 29.72 -13.66
N SER A 59 37.12 30.28 -14.77
CA SER A 59 38.53 30.69 -14.91
C SER A 59 38.65 32.22 -14.97
N ASN A 60 39.60 32.79 -14.22
CA ASN A 60 39.95 34.21 -14.28
C ASN A 60 41.48 34.37 -14.25
N ASN A 61 42.04 35.14 -15.20
CA ASN A 61 43.49 35.36 -15.36
C ASN A 61 44.34 34.06 -15.38
N GLY A 62 43.83 32.99 -15.98
CA GLY A 62 44.54 31.71 -16.10
C GLY A 62 44.47 30.81 -14.86
N ILE A 63 43.79 31.25 -13.79
CA ILE A 63 43.51 30.45 -12.60
C ILE A 63 42.08 29.90 -12.73
N THR A 64 41.92 28.59 -12.55
CA THR A 64 40.61 27.92 -12.49
C THR A 64 40.16 27.83 -11.04
N TYR A 65 38.92 28.22 -10.80
CA TYR A 65 38.28 28.20 -9.49
C TYR A 65 37.09 27.24 -9.51
N ARG A 66 36.90 26.50 -8.42
CA ARG A 66 35.75 25.60 -8.25
C ARG A 66 34.53 26.39 -7.80
N VAL A 67 33.38 26.21 -8.46
CA VAL A 67 32.11 26.82 -8.05
C VAL A 67 31.55 26.02 -6.89
N THR A 68 31.43 26.64 -5.71
CA THR A 68 31.07 25.91 -4.48
C THR A 68 29.81 26.41 -3.80
N THR A 69 29.34 27.60 -4.15
CA THR A 69 28.18 28.22 -3.53
C THR A 69 27.35 28.98 -4.57
N ILE A 70 26.03 28.78 -4.57
CA ILE A 70 25.10 29.71 -5.24
C ILE A 70 24.87 30.87 -4.28
N ALA A 71 25.19 32.09 -4.71
CA ALA A 71 25.18 33.26 -3.83
C ALA A 71 23.75 33.73 -3.52
N VAL A 72 23.67 34.71 -2.61
CA VAL A 72 22.41 35.41 -2.32
C VAL A 72 21.89 36.03 -3.60
N ASP A 73 20.59 35.89 -3.86
CA ASP A 73 19.91 36.37 -5.07
C ASP A 73 20.51 35.87 -6.39
N GLY A 74 21.21 34.73 -6.37
CA GLY A 74 21.99 34.22 -7.50
C GLY A 74 21.19 34.04 -8.80
N ILE A 75 20.00 33.46 -8.72
CA ILE A 75 19.03 33.23 -9.81
C ILE A 75 17.67 33.79 -9.35
N HIS A 76 17.68 35.03 -8.84
CA HIS A 76 16.49 35.70 -8.33
C HIS A 76 15.66 36.34 -9.44
N SER A 77 14.33 36.35 -9.29
CA SER A 77 13.40 37.04 -10.22
C SER A 77 13.57 36.65 -11.70
N CYS A 78 13.90 35.38 -11.98
CA CYS A 78 14.05 34.89 -13.35
C CYS A 78 12.72 34.36 -13.91
N GLU A 79 12.17 35.06 -14.91
CA GLU A 79 10.87 34.73 -15.52
C GLU A 79 10.96 33.70 -16.66
N ASN A 80 12.13 33.57 -17.29
CA ASN A 80 12.29 32.76 -18.51
C ASN A 80 13.07 31.46 -18.31
N ILE A 81 13.72 31.27 -17.16
CA ILE A 81 14.45 30.03 -16.83
C ILE A 81 13.45 28.99 -16.34
N THR A 82 13.44 27.82 -16.99
CA THR A 82 12.47 26.75 -16.69
C THR A 82 13.04 25.68 -15.78
N SER A 83 14.33 25.38 -15.87
CA SER A 83 14.99 24.44 -14.96
C SER A 83 16.44 24.79 -14.71
N VAL A 84 16.98 24.36 -13.55
CA VAL A 84 18.40 24.56 -13.19
C VAL A 84 19.02 23.25 -12.73
N VAL A 85 20.15 22.88 -13.34
CA VAL A 85 21.01 21.78 -12.89
C VAL A 85 22.20 22.36 -12.12
N ILE A 86 22.31 22.04 -10.83
CA ILE A 86 23.40 22.46 -9.96
C ILE A 86 24.51 21.38 -10.00
N PRO A 87 25.78 21.73 -10.27
CA PRO A 87 26.87 20.75 -10.35
C PRO A 87 27.34 20.27 -8.97
N ASP A 88 27.86 19.04 -8.90
CA ASP A 88 28.42 18.40 -7.69
C ASP A 88 29.57 19.16 -7.00
N SER A 89 30.06 20.24 -7.65
CA SER A 89 31.02 21.13 -7.03
C SER A 89 30.40 22.03 -5.96
N VAL A 90 29.09 22.27 -6.02
CA VAL A 90 28.35 23.13 -5.11
C VAL A 90 28.03 22.40 -3.83
N THR A 91 28.34 23.05 -2.71
CA THR A 91 28.08 22.55 -1.35
C THR A 91 27.09 23.40 -0.58
N THR A 92 26.84 24.64 -1.03
CA THR A 92 25.97 25.60 -0.35
C THR A 92 25.07 26.34 -1.34
N ILE A 93 23.78 26.44 -1.03
CA ILE A 93 22.83 27.35 -1.67
C ILE A 93 22.51 28.45 -0.65
N LYS A 94 22.79 29.71 -0.97
CA LYS A 94 22.57 30.82 -0.01
C LYS A 94 21.11 31.24 0.06
N LYS A 95 20.86 32.15 1.01
CA LYS A 95 19.57 32.78 1.24
C LYS A 95 19.03 33.39 -0.06
N ASP A 96 17.73 33.25 -0.32
CA ASP A 96 17.01 33.88 -1.43
C ASP A 96 17.55 33.53 -2.85
N ALA A 97 18.42 32.51 -2.97
CA ALA A 97 19.20 32.23 -4.17
C ALA A 97 18.39 32.02 -5.46
N PHE A 98 17.17 31.50 -5.41
CA PHE A 98 16.27 31.31 -6.55
C PHE A 98 14.94 32.06 -6.39
N SER A 99 14.82 32.89 -5.36
CA SER A 99 13.53 33.50 -4.99
C SER A 99 12.93 34.35 -6.12
N LEU A 100 11.60 34.42 -6.18
CA LEU A 100 10.81 35.12 -7.21
C LEU A 100 11.04 34.64 -8.66
N SER A 101 11.72 33.51 -8.86
CA SER A 101 11.91 32.95 -10.21
C SER A 101 10.65 32.26 -10.71
N TYR A 102 9.72 33.08 -11.22
CA TYR A 102 8.39 32.64 -11.64
C TYR A 102 8.41 31.68 -12.83
N GLY A 103 9.46 31.63 -13.64
CA GLY A 103 9.57 30.68 -14.76
C GLY A 103 9.97 29.27 -14.33
N LEU A 104 10.56 29.14 -13.13
CA LEU A 104 11.26 27.94 -12.68
C LEU A 104 10.28 26.82 -12.34
N ARG A 105 10.47 25.65 -12.95
CA ARG A 105 9.62 24.45 -12.81
C ARG A 105 10.28 23.29 -12.07
N SER A 106 11.60 23.20 -12.14
CA SER A 106 12.40 22.16 -11.49
C SER A 106 13.83 22.64 -11.21
N VAL A 107 14.45 22.12 -10.15
CA VAL A 107 15.87 22.33 -9.82
C VAL A 107 16.47 21.00 -9.38
N GLU A 108 17.56 20.59 -10.03
CA GLU A 108 18.34 19.42 -9.64
C GLU A 108 19.41 19.84 -8.64
N ILE A 109 19.22 19.45 -7.37
CA ILE A 109 20.15 19.71 -6.27
C ILE A 109 20.99 18.43 -6.03
N PRO A 110 22.33 18.47 -6.21
CA PRO A 110 23.17 17.30 -6.03
C PRO A 110 23.41 16.97 -4.56
N ASP A 111 23.77 15.72 -4.26
CA ASP A 111 24.09 15.23 -2.92
C ASP A 111 25.32 15.90 -2.29
N SER A 112 26.09 16.67 -3.05
CA SER A 112 27.19 17.50 -2.53
C SER A 112 26.69 18.70 -1.71
N VAL A 113 25.44 19.13 -1.88
CA VAL A 113 24.86 20.27 -1.16
C VAL A 113 24.57 19.88 0.28
N THR A 114 25.21 20.54 1.23
CA THR A 114 25.06 20.28 2.67
C THR A 114 24.29 21.39 3.39
N SER A 115 24.17 22.57 2.76
CA SER A 115 23.49 23.74 3.32
C SER A 115 22.64 24.46 2.29
N ILE A 116 21.39 24.74 2.66
CA ILE A 116 20.45 25.60 1.92
C ILE A 116 20.04 26.76 2.82
N GLY A 117 20.05 27.98 2.28
CA GLY A 117 19.68 29.20 2.99
C GLY A 117 18.18 29.45 3.02
N SER A 118 17.74 30.27 3.97
CA SER A 118 16.34 30.67 4.10
C SER A 118 15.80 31.30 2.81
N GLY A 119 14.53 31.04 2.49
CA GLY A 119 13.88 31.64 1.32
C GLY A 119 14.48 31.26 -0.02
N ALA A 120 15.37 30.25 -0.11
CA ALA A 120 16.10 29.98 -1.35
C ALA A 120 15.18 29.75 -2.55
N PHE A 121 13.97 29.23 -2.39
CA PHE A 121 12.97 29.08 -3.46
C PHE A 121 11.68 29.85 -3.18
N TYR A 122 11.75 30.92 -2.37
CA TYR A 122 10.59 31.77 -2.04
C TYR A 122 9.86 32.25 -3.30
N ALA A 123 8.56 31.99 -3.39
CA ALA A 123 7.67 32.37 -4.49
C ALA A 123 8.16 31.96 -5.88
N CYS A 124 8.82 30.80 -6.00
CA CYS A 124 8.96 30.08 -7.26
C CYS A 124 7.61 29.45 -7.64
N ILE A 125 6.66 30.28 -8.10
CA ILE A 125 5.24 29.93 -8.20
C ILE A 125 4.93 28.76 -9.16
N ASN A 126 5.80 28.49 -10.13
CA ASN A 126 5.66 27.42 -11.12
C ASN A 126 6.53 26.19 -10.80
N LEU A 127 7.25 26.18 -9.68
CA LEU A 127 8.06 25.03 -9.26
C LEU A 127 7.12 23.88 -8.92
N THR A 128 7.26 22.76 -9.62
CA THR A 128 6.34 21.61 -9.51
C THR A 128 6.91 20.48 -8.68
N ASN A 129 8.22 20.28 -8.75
CA ASN A 129 8.94 19.25 -8.02
C ASN A 129 10.29 19.75 -7.50
N ILE A 130 10.75 19.17 -6.40
CA ILE A 130 12.08 19.40 -5.85
C ILE A 130 12.54 18.25 -4.96
N LYS A 131 13.83 17.91 -5.06
CA LYS A 131 14.51 16.95 -4.18
C LYS A 131 15.46 17.68 -3.24
N ILE A 132 15.26 17.51 -1.94
CA ILE A 132 16.22 17.92 -0.91
C ILE A 132 17.16 16.74 -0.64
N PRO A 133 18.46 16.85 -0.91
CA PRO A 133 19.38 15.72 -0.76
C PRO A 133 19.56 15.31 0.71
N GLY A 134 19.88 14.03 0.94
CA GLY A 134 20.06 13.47 2.28
C GLY A 134 21.27 14.03 3.05
N SER A 135 22.13 14.80 2.39
CA SER A 135 23.23 15.57 2.97
C SER A 135 22.79 16.85 3.69
N VAL A 136 21.56 17.34 3.45
CA VAL A 136 20.98 18.51 4.12
C VAL A 136 20.35 18.09 5.44
N THR A 137 20.72 18.78 6.51
CA THR A 137 20.23 18.46 7.87
C THR A 137 19.02 19.29 8.31
N VAL A 138 18.79 20.44 7.67
CA VAL A 138 17.72 21.39 8.02
C VAL A 138 17.09 21.93 6.74
N ILE A 139 15.76 21.84 6.63
CA ILE A 139 14.97 22.66 5.70
C ILE A 139 14.81 24.04 6.35
N PRO A 140 15.37 25.12 5.80
CA PRO A 140 15.41 26.41 6.46
C PRO A 140 14.08 27.19 6.39
N TYR A 141 14.01 28.27 7.17
CA TYR A 141 12.92 29.26 7.16
C TYR A 141 12.49 29.67 5.74
N MET A 142 11.19 29.62 5.47
CA MET A 142 10.54 30.03 4.21
C MET A 142 11.05 29.35 2.93
N LEU A 143 11.67 28.18 2.98
CA LEU A 143 12.34 27.59 1.80
C LEU A 143 11.47 27.60 0.53
N PHE A 144 10.21 27.18 0.63
CA PHE A 144 9.22 27.08 -0.46
C PHE A 144 7.96 27.91 -0.22
N TRP A 145 8.06 28.99 0.57
CA TRP A 145 6.91 29.86 0.81
C TRP A 145 6.35 30.37 -0.54
N GLU A 146 5.03 30.26 -0.75
CA GLU A 146 4.31 30.65 -1.98
C GLU A 146 4.73 29.90 -3.26
N CYS A 147 5.33 28.72 -3.15
CA CYS A 147 5.45 27.79 -4.28
C CYS A 147 4.09 27.15 -4.60
N TYR A 148 3.21 27.91 -5.25
CA TYR A 148 1.79 27.52 -5.46
C TYR A 148 1.61 26.24 -6.29
N ALA A 149 2.49 25.97 -7.26
CA ALA A 149 2.42 24.80 -8.15
C ALA A 149 3.16 23.56 -7.61
N LEU A 150 3.77 23.63 -6.42
CA LEU A 150 4.57 22.55 -5.88
C LEU A 150 3.67 21.37 -5.50
N THR A 151 3.85 20.24 -6.19
CA THR A 151 3.06 19.01 -6.00
C THR A 151 3.89 17.87 -5.44
N ASP A 152 5.18 17.83 -5.78
CA ASP A 152 6.08 16.72 -5.43
C ASP A 152 7.32 17.24 -4.69
N VAL A 153 7.58 16.69 -3.51
CA VAL A 153 8.72 17.06 -2.70
C VAL A 153 9.33 15.79 -2.11
N GLU A 154 10.57 15.51 -2.49
CA GLU A 154 11.37 14.45 -1.87
C GLU A 154 12.27 15.05 -0.79
N ILE A 155 12.10 14.62 0.46
CA ILE A 155 12.93 15.03 1.59
C ILE A 155 13.93 13.92 1.89
N GLY A 156 15.22 14.21 1.80
CA GLY A 156 16.28 13.24 2.11
C GLY A 156 16.32 12.85 3.59
N ASN A 157 16.71 11.60 3.86
CA ASN A 157 16.73 10.98 5.21
C ASN A 157 17.78 11.55 6.19
N GLY A 158 18.50 12.62 5.83
CA GLY A 158 19.37 13.35 6.76
C GLY A 158 18.72 14.57 7.39
N VAL A 159 17.53 14.98 6.90
CA VAL A 159 16.82 16.14 7.43
C VAL A 159 16.28 15.82 8.82
N THR A 160 16.68 16.64 9.79
CA THR A 160 16.26 16.52 11.20
C THR A 160 15.25 17.60 11.59
N THR A 161 15.24 18.73 10.89
CA THR A 161 14.35 19.86 11.20
C THR A 161 13.68 20.40 9.94
N ILE A 162 12.36 20.59 10.00
CA ILE A 162 11.58 21.30 8.99
C ILE A 162 11.26 22.71 9.53
N GLY A 163 11.97 23.70 8.98
CA GLY A 163 11.99 25.06 9.50
C GLY A 163 10.73 25.87 9.21
N GLU A 164 10.57 26.96 9.96
CA GLU A 164 9.36 27.77 9.99
C GLU A 164 8.89 28.22 8.60
N SER A 165 7.58 28.07 8.35
CA SER A 165 6.90 28.46 7.10
C SER A 165 7.51 27.89 5.81
N SER A 166 8.27 26.80 5.89
CA SER A 166 9.00 26.25 4.73
C SER A 166 8.10 25.77 3.59
N PHE A 167 6.86 25.34 3.85
CA PHE A 167 5.86 24.95 2.83
C PHE A 167 4.57 25.80 2.91
N ASN A 168 4.68 27.02 3.45
CA ASN A 168 3.53 27.92 3.58
C ASN A 168 3.03 28.34 2.19
N PHE A 169 1.71 28.32 1.98
CA PHE A 169 1.06 28.60 0.70
C PHE A 169 1.42 27.64 -0.46
N CYS A 170 1.91 26.43 -0.18
CA CYS A 170 2.05 25.37 -1.19
C CYS A 170 0.69 24.75 -1.56
N LYS A 171 -0.12 25.50 -2.32
CA LYS A 171 -1.54 25.20 -2.60
C LYS A 171 -1.80 24.02 -3.54
N SER A 172 -0.76 23.42 -4.14
CA SER A 172 -0.88 22.20 -4.94
C SER A 172 -0.29 20.98 -4.23
N LEU A 173 0.29 21.15 -3.04
CA LEU A 173 0.91 20.07 -2.29
C LEU A 173 -0.17 19.29 -1.54
N THR A 174 -0.65 18.20 -2.13
CA THR A 174 -1.72 17.35 -1.56
C THR A 174 -1.19 16.23 -0.66
N HIS A 175 0.06 15.83 -0.86
CA HIS A 175 0.75 14.82 -0.08
C HIS A 175 2.20 15.22 0.18
N LEU A 176 2.74 14.79 1.32
CA LEU A 176 4.15 14.91 1.64
C LEU A 176 4.53 13.75 2.56
N THR A 177 5.68 13.13 2.29
CA THR A 177 6.26 12.14 3.20
C THR A 177 7.31 12.82 4.08
N ILE A 178 7.13 12.73 5.40
CA ILE A 178 8.12 13.18 6.38
C ILE A 178 9.04 11.98 6.70
N PRO A 179 10.37 12.08 6.50
CA PRO A 179 11.29 11.01 6.86
C PRO A 179 11.39 10.76 8.38
N ASP A 180 11.70 9.53 8.78
CA ASP A 180 11.88 9.11 10.18
C ASP A 180 13.10 9.78 10.87
N SER A 181 13.92 10.52 10.12
CA SER A 181 15.01 11.32 10.67
C SER A 181 14.53 12.64 11.27
N VAL A 182 13.33 13.12 10.92
CA VAL A 182 12.82 14.43 11.34
C VAL A 182 12.40 14.36 12.82
N THR A 183 12.99 15.22 13.63
CA THR A 183 12.68 15.36 15.06
C THR A 183 11.86 16.60 15.36
N ASP A 184 11.94 17.63 14.52
CA ASP A 184 11.34 18.94 14.81
C ASP A 184 10.64 19.50 13.57
N ILE A 185 9.36 19.84 13.73
CA ILE A 185 8.55 20.54 12.73
C ILE A 185 8.19 21.91 13.33
N GLU A 186 8.73 22.98 12.77
CA GLU A 186 8.57 24.33 13.32
C GLU A 186 7.20 24.96 13.02
N GLN A 187 7.03 26.24 13.35
CA GLN A 187 5.76 26.94 13.21
C GLN A 187 5.37 27.20 11.75
N TYR A 188 4.07 27.16 11.45
CA TYR A 188 3.47 27.50 10.15
C TYR A 188 3.98 26.70 8.94
N VAL A 189 4.65 25.56 9.17
CA VAL A 189 5.33 24.79 8.11
C VAL A 189 4.42 24.49 6.93
N PHE A 190 3.21 23.97 7.14
CA PHE A 190 2.27 23.61 6.09
C PHE A 190 1.08 24.56 5.96
N CYS A 191 1.16 25.76 6.54
CA CYS A 191 0.06 26.72 6.55
C CYS A 191 -0.44 27.00 5.12
N TYR A 192 -1.76 27.03 4.88
CA TYR A 192 -2.37 27.19 3.55
C TYR A 192 -1.98 26.16 2.47
N SER A 193 -1.43 25.00 2.85
CA SER A 193 -1.20 23.90 1.92
C SER A 193 -2.50 23.16 1.56
N ALA A 194 -2.47 22.37 0.48
CA ALA A 194 -3.60 21.56 0.05
C ALA A 194 -3.54 20.11 0.56
N LEU A 195 -2.74 19.85 1.60
CA LEU A 195 -2.56 18.52 2.16
C LEU A 195 -3.91 17.90 2.51
N GLU A 196 -4.15 16.68 2.02
CA GLU A 196 -5.37 15.93 2.32
C GLU A 196 -5.20 15.05 3.56
N SER A 197 -4.01 14.50 3.72
CA SER A 197 -3.57 13.81 4.92
C SER A 197 -2.06 13.87 5.10
N ILE A 198 -1.60 13.69 6.32
CA ILE A 198 -0.17 13.64 6.64
C ILE A 198 0.10 12.67 7.78
N VAL A 199 1.25 12.00 7.70
CA VAL A 199 1.78 11.12 8.76
C VAL A 199 2.91 11.85 9.48
N ILE A 200 2.87 11.83 10.80
CA ILE A 200 3.85 12.40 11.71
C ILE A 200 4.62 11.23 12.32
N PRO A 201 5.87 10.96 11.86
CA PRO A 201 6.67 9.82 12.30
C PRO A 201 6.92 9.78 13.80
N VAL A 202 7.25 8.59 14.31
CA VAL A 202 7.57 8.36 15.74
C VAL A 202 8.72 9.22 16.25
N SER A 203 9.61 9.66 15.36
CA SER A 203 10.77 10.49 15.67
C SER A 203 10.45 11.94 16.02
N VAL A 204 9.27 12.43 15.62
CA VAL A 204 8.89 13.84 15.77
C VAL A 204 8.59 14.15 17.23
N LYS A 205 9.44 14.97 17.84
CA LYS A 205 9.34 15.40 19.24
C LYS A 205 8.59 16.71 19.40
N THR A 206 8.74 17.64 18.45
CA THR A 206 8.14 18.97 18.52
C THR A 206 7.33 19.27 17.26
N LEU A 207 6.15 19.88 17.45
CA LEU A 207 5.27 20.33 16.38
C LEU A 207 4.79 21.76 16.67
N GLY A 208 5.28 22.68 15.85
CA GLY A 208 5.18 24.12 16.05
C GLY A 208 3.77 24.70 15.87
N ARG A 209 3.60 25.94 16.34
CA ARG A 209 2.35 26.69 16.24
C ARG A 209 1.91 26.83 14.78
N GLY A 210 0.63 26.58 14.51
CA GLY A 210 0.03 26.77 13.19
C GLY A 210 0.59 25.85 12.12
N ALA A 211 1.23 24.73 12.48
CA ALA A 211 1.84 23.81 11.53
C ALA A 211 0.89 23.40 10.40
N PHE A 212 -0.42 23.30 10.68
CA PHE A 212 -1.48 22.99 9.71
C PHE A 212 -2.55 24.09 9.61
N GLU A 213 -2.21 25.34 9.95
CA GLU A 213 -3.17 26.44 9.89
C GLU A 213 -3.70 26.66 8.47
N ASP A 214 -5.01 26.90 8.33
CA ASP A 214 -5.68 27.11 7.04
C ASP A 214 -5.47 25.99 5.99
N CYS A 215 -5.12 24.76 6.42
CA CYS A 215 -5.10 23.58 5.54
C CYS A 215 -6.52 23.12 5.24
N ALA A 216 -7.18 23.80 4.29
CA ALA A 216 -8.62 23.64 4.02
C ALA A 216 -9.03 22.24 3.52
N ASN A 217 -8.10 21.47 2.97
CA ASN A 217 -8.35 20.10 2.47
C ASN A 217 -7.95 19.01 3.47
N LEU A 218 -7.34 19.36 4.60
CA LEU A 218 -6.78 18.38 5.52
C LEU A 218 -7.90 17.62 6.24
N GLN A 219 -7.98 16.33 5.95
CA GLN A 219 -9.00 15.44 6.51
C GLN A 219 -8.44 14.59 7.64
N ASN A 220 -7.17 14.16 7.55
CA ASN A 220 -6.59 13.22 8.51
C ASN A 220 -5.14 13.57 8.85
N VAL A 221 -4.80 13.51 10.14
CA VAL A 221 -3.41 13.57 10.61
C VAL A 221 -3.12 12.32 11.44
N TYR A 222 -2.09 11.57 11.06
CA TYR A 222 -1.72 10.31 11.71
C TYR A 222 -0.44 10.50 12.52
N PHE A 223 -0.44 10.20 13.81
CA PHE A 223 0.73 10.25 14.68
C PHE A 223 1.22 8.85 15.02
N GLU A 224 2.47 8.51 14.66
CA GLU A 224 2.97 7.12 14.83
C GLU A 224 3.49 6.84 16.24
N GLY A 225 3.83 7.90 16.98
CA GLY A 225 4.45 7.81 18.31
C GLY A 225 3.68 8.51 19.42
N ASP A 226 4.43 8.80 20.49
CA ASP A 226 3.96 9.63 21.59
C ASP A 226 3.49 11.00 21.10
N MET A 227 2.59 11.62 21.86
CA MET A 227 2.09 12.95 21.56
C MET A 227 3.27 13.96 21.57
N PRO A 228 3.55 14.64 20.45
CA PRO A 228 4.66 15.59 20.40
C PRO A 228 4.36 16.82 21.27
N GLU A 229 5.43 17.48 21.71
CA GLU A 229 5.32 18.79 22.33
C GLU A 229 4.76 19.78 21.29
N THR A 230 3.58 20.31 21.60
CA THR A 230 2.78 21.10 20.66
C THR A 230 2.40 22.44 21.26
N ALA A 231 2.41 23.48 20.43
CA ALA A 231 1.71 24.72 20.76
C ALA A 231 0.18 24.50 20.79
N TRP A 232 -0.57 25.41 21.41
CA TRP A 232 -2.03 25.27 21.54
C TRP A 232 -2.79 25.27 20.20
N THR A 233 -2.28 25.96 19.19
CA THR A 233 -3.00 26.23 17.94
C THR A 233 -2.28 25.63 16.74
N ILE A 234 -2.35 24.32 16.54
CA ILE A 234 -1.76 23.66 15.35
C ILE A 234 -2.76 23.53 14.18
N TYR A 235 -4.07 23.61 14.46
CA TYR A 235 -5.18 23.35 13.52
C TYR A 235 -6.08 24.56 13.25
N TRP A 236 -5.61 25.79 13.50
CA TRP A 236 -6.44 26.99 13.30
C TRP A 236 -6.99 27.03 11.86
N ALA A 237 -8.29 27.32 11.72
CA ALA A 237 -8.98 27.38 10.42
C ALA A 237 -8.90 26.11 9.52
N THR A 238 -8.64 24.93 10.10
CA THR A 238 -8.80 23.62 9.40
C THR A 238 -10.27 23.14 9.43
N PRO A 239 -10.66 22.18 8.57
CA PRO A 239 -12.01 21.61 8.59
C PRO A 239 -12.41 21.05 9.97
N GLU A 240 -13.65 21.30 10.40
CA GLU A 240 -14.18 20.67 11.63
C GLU A 240 -14.28 19.14 11.52
N THR A 241 -14.28 18.61 10.30
CA THR A 241 -14.27 17.18 9.99
C THR A 241 -12.90 16.53 10.12
N LEU A 242 -11.83 17.31 10.29
CA LEU A 242 -10.47 16.82 10.47
C LEU A 242 -10.41 15.86 11.66
N LEU A 243 -9.85 14.67 11.41
CA LEU A 243 -9.67 13.61 12.39
C LEU A 243 -8.19 13.40 12.69
N THR A 244 -7.85 13.45 13.98
CA THR A 244 -6.50 13.14 14.45
C THR A 244 -6.43 11.68 14.89
N TYR A 245 -5.54 10.94 14.27
CA TYR A 245 -5.29 9.53 14.51
C TYR A 245 -4.05 9.37 15.39
N TYR A 246 -4.18 8.61 16.48
CA TYR A 246 -3.11 8.39 17.46
C TYR A 246 -3.01 6.91 17.86
N PRO A 247 -1.84 6.40 18.30
CA PRO A 247 -1.67 4.99 18.58
C PRO A 247 -2.55 4.52 19.73
N THR A 248 -3.26 3.42 19.52
CA THR A 248 -4.16 2.83 20.53
C THR A 248 -3.38 2.44 21.78
N GLY A 249 -3.84 2.89 22.96
CA GLY A 249 -3.20 2.58 24.24
C GLY A 249 -1.97 3.44 24.59
N ASN A 250 -1.74 4.55 23.87
CA ASN A 250 -0.64 5.46 24.16
C ASN A 250 -0.95 6.41 25.34
N ALA A 251 -0.19 6.30 26.43
CA ALA A 251 -0.43 7.03 27.67
C ALA A 251 -0.36 8.56 27.53
N THR A 252 0.52 9.09 26.67
CA THR A 252 0.66 10.55 26.48
C THR A 252 -0.56 11.14 25.78
N TRP A 253 -1.12 10.40 24.83
CA TRP A 253 -2.37 10.76 24.15
C TRP A 253 -3.57 10.64 25.06
N GLU A 254 -3.70 9.53 25.78
CA GLU A 254 -4.81 9.31 26.74
C GLU A 254 -4.88 10.40 27.81
N ALA A 255 -3.74 10.90 28.28
CA ALA A 255 -3.67 12.01 29.23
C ALA A 255 -4.06 13.37 28.62
N ALA A 256 -3.82 13.56 27.32
CA ALA A 256 -4.04 14.82 26.63
C ALA A 256 -5.45 14.97 26.06
N ILE A 257 -6.10 13.86 25.72
CA ILE A 257 -7.45 13.83 25.15
C ILE A 257 -8.48 14.17 26.23
N LYS A 258 -9.41 15.06 25.90
CA LYS A 258 -10.56 15.41 26.75
C LYS A 258 -11.84 15.34 25.94
N ASP A 259 -12.82 14.59 26.42
CA ASP A 259 -14.12 14.41 25.76
C ASP A 259 -14.03 13.96 24.29
N GLY A 260 -13.05 13.09 23.98
CA GLY A 260 -12.81 12.60 22.61
C GLY A 260 -12.23 13.65 21.65
N MET A 261 -11.68 14.74 22.21
CA MET A 261 -11.09 15.84 21.47
C MET A 261 -9.64 16.07 21.91
N TRP A 262 -8.81 16.46 20.95
CA TRP A 262 -7.46 16.99 21.18
C TRP A 262 -7.25 18.19 20.27
N ARG A 263 -6.78 19.31 20.84
CA ARG A 263 -6.58 20.58 20.12
C ARG A 263 -7.79 20.99 19.27
N GLU A 264 -8.99 20.86 19.85
CA GLU A 264 -10.28 21.20 19.21
C GLU A 264 -10.65 20.35 17.99
N ARG A 265 -9.99 19.21 17.79
CA ARG A 265 -10.28 18.23 16.74
C ARG A 265 -10.66 16.88 17.34
N LYS A 266 -11.56 16.18 16.66
CA LYS A 266 -11.92 14.81 17.05
C LYS A 266 -10.69 13.94 16.91
N VAL A 267 -10.55 13.01 17.84
CA VAL A 267 -9.52 11.98 17.76
C VAL A 267 -10.15 10.63 17.46
N ALA A 268 -9.39 9.78 16.78
CA ALA A 268 -9.71 8.38 16.59
C ALA A 268 -8.49 7.52 16.89
N ASN A 269 -8.77 6.33 17.38
CA ASN A 269 -7.74 5.33 17.57
C ASN A 269 -7.21 4.94 16.19
N TRP A 270 -5.91 5.08 16.05
CA TRP A 270 -5.16 4.48 14.99
C TRP A 270 -4.52 3.22 15.55
N ASN A 271 -4.64 2.13 14.81
CA ASN A 271 -3.88 0.93 15.07
C ASN A 271 -2.84 0.83 13.94
N PRO A 272 -1.79 1.67 13.94
CA PRO A 272 -0.54 1.17 13.37
C PRO A 272 -0.24 -0.05 14.23
N ALA A 273 0.00 -1.22 13.63
CA ALA A 273 0.37 -2.40 14.41
C ALA A 273 1.42 -1.95 15.46
N PRO A 274 1.14 -2.08 16.77
CA PRO A 274 2.04 -1.56 17.78
C PRO A 274 3.39 -2.26 17.60
N GLN A 275 4.48 -1.51 17.61
CA GLN A 275 5.68 -2.03 18.24
C GLN A 275 5.34 -2.07 19.74
N PRO A 276 5.10 -3.24 20.36
CA PRO A 276 4.88 -3.26 21.80
C PRO A 276 6.17 -2.79 22.49
N PRO A 277 6.08 -1.97 23.55
CA PRO A 277 7.23 -1.74 24.41
C PRO A 277 7.68 -3.10 24.96
N GLU A 278 8.98 -3.39 24.94
CA GLU A 278 9.47 -4.71 25.31
C GLU A 278 8.99 -5.11 26.72
N PRO A 279 8.18 -6.17 26.86
CA PRO A 279 7.93 -6.76 28.16
C PRO A 279 9.22 -7.43 28.61
N SER A 280 9.87 -6.88 29.64
CA SER A 280 11.02 -7.56 30.24
C SER A 280 10.54 -8.55 31.31
N VAL A 281 10.99 -9.78 31.17
CA VAL A 281 10.91 -10.82 32.18
C VAL A 281 12.34 -11.09 32.61
N THR A 282 12.67 -10.83 33.87
CA THR A 282 13.97 -11.21 34.42
C THR A 282 13.80 -12.51 35.21
N CYS A 283 14.65 -13.47 34.91
CA CYS A 283 14.69 -14.76 35.60
C CYS A 283 16.02 -14.89 36.32
N GLU A 284 15.98 -14.93 37.65
CA GLU A 284 17.14 -15.26 38.47
C GLU A 284 16.93 -16.63 39.13
N THR A 285 18.03 -17.31 39.44
CA THR A 285 18.00 -18.59 40.15
C THR A 285 18.69 -18.40 41.50
N ASP A 286 18.05 -18.82 42.59
CA ASP A 286 18.71 -18.90 43.90
C ASP A 286 19.39 -20.26 44.14
N GLY A 287 19.53 -21.07 43.08
CA GLY A 287 20.07 -22.42 43.15
C GLY A 287 19.05 -23.52 43.44
N THR A 288 17.79 -23.17 43.74
CA THR A 288 16.70 -24.16 43.94
C THR A 288 15.37 -23.76 43.30
N ASN A 289 15.11 -22.47 43.11
CA ASN A 289 13.91 -21.97 42.46
C ASN A 289 14.25 -20.98 41.35
N LEU A 290 13.37 -20.90 40.35
CA LEU A 290 13.37 -19.84 39.34
C LEU A 290 12.50 -18.69 39.88
N ILE A 291 13.09 -17.52 40.09
CA ILE A 291 12.37 -16.30 40.48
C ILE A 291 12.12 -15.50 39.21
N VAL A 292 10.84 -15.31 38.87
CA VAL A 292 10.41 -14.59 37.67
C VAL A 292 9.82 -13.25 38.09
N SER A 293 10.45 -12.15 37.68
CA SER A 293 9.94 -10.80 37.88
C SER A 293 9.39 -10.24 36.58
N TYR A 294 8.17 -9.71 36.61
CA TYR A 294 7.45 -9.17 35.47
C TYR A 294 7.07 -7.71 35.70
N THR A 295 7.26 -6.88 34.69
CA THR A 295 6.70 -5.52 34.64
C THR A 295 5.74 -5.41 33.45
N GLY A 296 4.44 -5.52 33.74
CA GLY A 296 3.32 -5.32 32.81
C GLY A 296 1.99 -5.77 33.43
N THR A 297 0.90 -5.80 32.66
CA THR A 297 -0.45 -6.17 33.16
C THR A 297 -0.79 -7.61 32.80
N LEU A 298 -0.97 -8.47 33.82
CA LEU A 298 -1.41 -9.87 33.65
C LEU A 298 -2.94 -9.94 33.46
N TYR A 299 -3.40 -10.58 32.39
CA TYR A 299 -4.79 -11.01 32.24
C TYR A 299 -4.91 -12.49 32.61
N GLN A 300 -5.72 -12.78 33.62
CA GLN A 300 -5.95 -14.13 34.13
C GLN A 300 -7.14 -14.75 33.38
N SER A 301 -6.92 -15.85 32.64
CA SER A 301 -8.01 -16.71 32.17
C SER A 301 -8.09 -17.94 33.07
N GLU A 302 -9.31 -18.24 33.52
CA GLU A 302 -9.66 -19.39 34.33
C GLU A 302 -9.30 -20.71 33.62
N ASP A 303 -8.14 -21.30 33.93
CA ASP A 303 -7.90 -22.75 33.85
C ASP A 303 -6.56 -23.06 34.52
N SER A 304 -6.62 -23.53 35.77
CA SER A 304 -5.45 -23.92 36.55
C SER A 304 -4.91 -25.28 36.09
N VAL A 305 -3.63 -25.36 35.71
CA VAL A 305 -2.92 -26.63 35.55
C VAL A 305 -1.81 -26.74 36.60
N ASN A 306 -1.90 -27.80 37.41
CA ASN A 306 -0.90 -28.19 38.40
C ASN A 306 0.36 -28.77 37.71
N TRP A 307 1.53 -28.27 38.11
CA TRP A 307 2.83 -28.75 37.63
C TRP A 307 3.52 -29.56 38.72
N THR A 308 3.46 -30.90 38.63
CA THR A 308 4.35 -31.78 39.39
C THR A 308 4.82 -32.92 38.50
N GLU A 309 6.14 -33.02 38.37
CA GLU A 309 6.94 -34.07 37.71
C GLU A 309 7.35 -33.83 36.24
N VAL A 310 8.57 -33.32 36.06
CA VAL A 310 9.34 -33.42 34.81
C VAL A 310 10.54 -34.34 35.08
N PRO A 311 10.67 -35.50 34.42
CA PRO A 311 11.89 -36.29 34.45
C PRO A 311 12.93 -35.78 33.43
N ASN A 312 14.20 -35.89 33.81
CA ASN A 312 15.38 -35.44 33.07
C ASN A 312 15.53 -35.96 31.62
N ALA A 313 15.95 -35.02 30.75
CA ALA A 313 16.93 -35.09 29.65
C ALA A 313 16.59 -35.73 28.27
N THR A 314 16.89 -34.93 27.21
CA THR A 314 17.30 -35.27 25.82
C THR A 314 16.28 -35.63 24.71
N SER A 315 15.18 -34.88 24.55
CA SER A 315 14.41 -34.82 23.28
C SER A 315 13.55 -33.54 23.18
N PRO A 316 13.07 -33.13 21.97
CA PRO A 316 12.30 -31.89 21.78
C PRO A 316 10.99 -31.90 22.59
N TYR A 317 10.66 -30.77 23.21
CA TYR A 317 9.44 -30.62 24.01
C TYR A 317 8.22 -30.26 23.16
N GLN A 318 7.05 -30.75 23.59
CA GLN A 318 5.76 -30.56 22.94
C GLN A 318 5.06 -29.32 23.51
N VAL A 319 4.53 -28.45 22.65
CA VAL A 319 3.59 -27.39 23.07
C VAL A 319 2.25 -27.59 22.34
N LYS A 320 1.16 -27.53 23.10
CA LYS A 320 -0.23 -27.58 22.62
C LYS A 320 -0.71 -26.16 22.33
N ILE A 321 -1.33 -25.94 21.18
CA ILE A 321 -2.23 -24.80 20.94
C ILE A 321 -3.63 -25.40 20.72
N GLY A 322 -4.51 -25.25 21.70
CA GLY A 322 -5.80 -25.94 21.74
C GLY A 322 -5.67 -27.48 21.83
N ASN A 323 -6.58 -28.20 21.16
CA ASN A 323 -6.67 -29.67 21.23
C ASN A 323 -5.83 -30.43 20.18
N LYS A 324 -4.94 -29.77 19.41
CA LYS A 324 -4.16 -30.43 18.34
C LYS A 324 -2.66 -30.09 18.41
N LYS A 325 -1.83 -31.05 17.97
CA LYS A 325 -0.38 -31.12 18.15
C LYS A 325 0.36 -30.56 16.93
N LEU A 326 1.33 -29.67 17.14
CA LEU A 326 2.34 -29.29 16.15
C LEU A 326 3.73 -29.71 16.64
N PHE A 327 4.62 -30.04 15.70
CA PHE A 327 6.03 -30.39 15.97
C PHE A 327 6.90 -29.13 15.83
N PHE A 328 7.71 -28.81 16.83
CA PHE A 328 8.70 -27.73 16.79
C PHE A 328 10.06 -28.24 17.29
N CYS A 329 11.15 -27.82 16.64
CA CYS A 329 12.53 -27.84 17.14
C CYS A 329 13.24 -26.67 16.42
N SER A 330 14.09 -25.83 17.03
CA SER A 330 15.08 -26.09 18.06
C SER A 330 15.29 -24.92 19.05
N LYS A 331 16.18 -25.17 20.01
CA LYS A 331 16.44 -24.48 21.27
C LYS A 331 17.40 -23.29 21.07
N ASP A 332 16.86 -22.11 20.77
CA ASP A 332 17.51 -20.83 21.03
C ASP A 332 16.42 -19.82 21.43
N GLU A 333 16.43 -19.42 22.70
CA GLU A 333 15.42 -18.58 23.33
C GLU A 333 15.79 -17.11 23.15
N THR A 334 15.42 -16.55 21.99
CA THR A 334 14.99 -15.14 21.77
C THR A 334 14.39 -14.92 20.37
N GLU A 335 14.64 -15.80 19.40
CA GLU A 335 14.40 -15.48 17.98
C GLU A 335 13.95 -16.71 17.19
N ASN A 336 12.82 -16.56 16.49
CA ASN A 336 12.42 -17.17 15.22
C ASN A 336 11.06 -17.88 15.23
N LYS A 337 10.07 -17.18 14.68
CA LYS A 337 8.84 -17.75 14.13
C LYS A 337 9.10 -18.64 12.88
N ASN A 338 10.35 -18.92 12.51
CA ASN A 338 10.72 -19.75 11.35
C ASN A 338 10.30 -21.21 11.55
N ILE A 339 9.93 -21.88 10.46
CA ILE A 339 9.39 -23.25 10.49
C ILE A 339 10.15 -24.16 9.52
N THR A 340 10.13 -25.47 9.82
CA THR A 340 10.68 -26.51 8.95
C THR A 340 9.61 -27.56 8.68
N ILE A 341 9.34 -27.80 7.40
CA ILE A 341 8.31 -28.71 6.92
C ILE A 341 8.99 -29.97 6.36
N PRO A 342 8.81 -31.15 6.98
CA PRO A 342 9.38 -32.39 6.47
C PRO A 342 8.58 -32.89 5.26
N LEU A 343 9.23 -32.99 4.10
CA LEU A 343 8.63 -33.51 2.86
C LEU A 343 8.88 -35.00 2.67
N SER A 344 10.04 -35.50 3.11
CA SER A 344 10.41 -36.92 3.17
C SER A 344 11.47 -37.16 4.27
N GLU A 345 12.02 -38.37 4.40
CA GLU A 345 12.95 -38.76 5.49
C GLU A 345 14.16 -37.82 5.61
N ASP A 346 14.69 -37.32 4.49
CA ASP A 346 15.89 -36.47 4.43
C ASP A 346 15.66 -35.12 3.73
N VAL A 347 14.42 -34.78 3.35
CA VAL A 347 14.12 -33.56 2.59
C VAL A 347 13.19 -32.65 3.38
N ASN A 348 13.69 -31.45 3.68
CA ASN A 348 12.98 -30.43 4.45
C ASN A 348 12.79 -29.15 3.64
N LEU A 349 11.66 -28.47 3.83
CA LEU A 349 11.41 -27.11 3.38
C LEU A 349 11.50 -26.16 4.59
N HIS A 350 12.46 -25.23 4.56
CA HIS A 350 12.63 -24.22 5.60
C HIS A 350 11.89 -22.94 5.20
N MET A 351 11.15 -22.33 6.11
CA MET A 351 10.43 -21.09 5.88
C MET A 351 10.72 -20.06 6.96
N ILE A 352 10.90 -18.82 6.53
CA ILE A 352 11.19 -17.64 7.35
C ILE A 352 9.88 -16.90 7.59
N TRP A 353 9.62 -16.48 8.83
CA TRP A 353 8.50 -15.60 9.12
C TRP A 353 8.80 -14.17 8.71
N ILE A 354 7.87 -13.58 7.98
CA ILE A 354 7.90 -12.19 7.53
C ILE A 354 6.81 -11.44 8.30
N GLU A 355 7.21 -10.43 9.08
CA GLU A 355 6.27 -9.59 9.82
C GLU A 355 5.38 -8.77 8.87
N PRO A 356 4.14 -8.43 9.25
CA PRO A 356 3.37 -7.42 8.53
C PRO A 356 4.10 -6.07 8.59
N GLY A 357 3.86 -5.21 7.61
CA GLY A 357 4.47 -3.89 7.59
C GLY A 357 4.21 -3.13 6.30
N THR A 358 4.72 -1.91 6.26
CA THR A 358 4.61 -1.03 5.10
C THR A 358 5.99 -0.83 4.47
N PHE A 359 6.05 -0.82 3.15
CA PHE A 359 7.26 -0.49 2.41
C PHE A 359 6.95 0.30 1.14
N MET A 360 7.99 0.90 0.56
CA MET A 360 7.91 1.49 -0.77
C MET A 360 8.24 0.41 -1.80
N MET A 361 7.24 0.01 -2.57
CA MET A 361 7.39 -0.94 -3.69
C MET A 361 7.75 -0.17 -4.96
N GLY A 362 8.60 -0.74 -5.82
CA GLY A 362 9.14 -0.07 -7.01
C GLY A 362 10.49 0.61 -6.76
N SER A 363 11.05 1.27 -7.77
CA SER A 363 12.40 1.87 -7.73
C SER A 363 12.36 3.38 -7.97
N SER A 364 13.26 4.09 -7.27
CA SER A 364 13.43 5.53 -7.48
C SER A 364 13.82 5.83 -8.92
N GLU A 365 13.40 6.95 -9.48
CA GLU A 365 13.65 7.29 -10.90
C GLU A 365 15.14 7.25 -11.29
N ASN A 366 16.04 7.49 -10.33
CA ASN A 366 17.48 7.52 -10.53
C ASN A 366 18.19 6.16 -10.27
N GLU A 367 17.45 5.10 -9.92
CA GLU A 367 18.06 3.81 -9.64
C GLU A 367 18.68 3.22 -10.93
N LEU A 368 19.97 2.90 -10.88
CA LEU A 368 20.69 2.40 -12.05
C LEU A 368 20.09 1.08 -12.54
N GLY A 369 19.57 1.09 -13.77
CA GLY A 369 18.96 -0.08 -14.38
C GLY A 369 17.45 -0.17 -14.21
N ARG A 370 16.81 0.83 -13.60
CA ARG A 370 15.34 0.98 -13.51
C ARG A 370 14.65 0.84 -14.86
N TYR A 371 13.51 0.15 -14.85
CA TYR A 371 12.56 0.06 -15.95
C TYR A 371 11.30 0.91 -15.67
N ASN A 372 10.53 1.24 -16.72
CA ASN A 372 9.46 2.25 -16.65
C ASN A 372 8.23 1.82 -15.83
N ASP A 373 8.05 0.52 -15.61
CA ASP A 373 6.93 -0.10 -14.90
C ASP A 373 7.21 -0.27 -13.39
N GLU A 374 8.32 0.28 -12.89
CA GLU A 374 8.76 0.20 -11.50
C GLU A 374 8.38 1.47 -10.70
N THR A 375 7.19 2.04 -10.93
CA THR A 375 6.72 3.26 -10.24
C THR A 375 6.61 3.06 -8.72
N GLN A 376 7.20 3.98 -7.95
CA GLN A 376 7.13 3.89 -6.50
C GLN A 376 5.73 4.16 -5.95
N HIS A 377 5.28 3.27 -5.07
CA HIS A 377 4.02 3.42 -4.34
C HIS A 377 4.08 2.69 -2.99
N ARG A 378 3.32 3.16 -2.01
CA ARG A 378 3.29 2.54 -0.67
C ARG A 378 2.45 1.27 -0.68
N VAL A 379 3.01 0.19 -0.17
CA VAL A 379 2.29 -1.07 0.02
C VAL A 379 2.31 -1.44 1.49
N THR A 380 1.14 -1.76 2.04
CA THR A 380 1.00 -2.30 3.40
C THR A 380 0.57 -3.76 3.33
N LEU A 381 1.41 -4.65 3.87
CA LEU A 381 1.05 -6.04 4.13
C LEU A 381 0.43 -6.11 5.52
N THR A 382 -0.88 -6.34 5.61
CA THR A 382 -1.62 -6.25 6.89
C THR A 382 -1.45 -7.51 7.74
N LYS A 383 -0.96 -8.59 7.14
CA LYS A 383 -0.71 -9.87 7.81
C LYS A 383 0.68 -10.38 7.52
N GLY A 384 1.33 -10.91 8.55
CA GLY A 384 2.56 -11.66 8.39
C GLY A 384 2.30 -13.01 7.71
N TYR A 385 3.35 -13.56 7.11
CA TYR A 385 3.31 -14.81 6.37
C TYR A 385 4.67 -15.49 6.45
N TRP A 386 4.73 -16.79 6.14
CA TRP A 386 6.01 -17.48 6.01
C TRP A 386 6.44 -17.52 4.55
N LEU A 387 7.71 -17.31 4.28
CA LEU A 387 8.30 -17.42 2.94
C LEU A 387 9.44 -18.43 2.94
N GLY A 388 9.53 -19.26 1.90
CA GLY A 388 10.60 -20.24 1.75
C GLY A 388 11.96 -19.56 1.89
N LYS A 389 12.84 -20.14 2.72
CA LYS A 389 14.20 -19.63 2.97
C LYS A 389 15.03 -19.55 1.69
N PHE A 390 14.79 -20.50 0.80
CA PHE A 390 15.45 -20.73 -0.48
C PHE A 390 14.39 -20.85 -1.58
N GLU A 391 14.79 -20.86 -2.85
CA GLU A 391 13.93 -21.39 -3.90
C GLU A 391 13.62 -22.88 -3.64
N VAL A 392 12.52 -23.38 -4.19
CA VAL A 392 12.20 -24.80 -4.11
C VAL A 392 13.29 -25.60 -4.82
N THR A 393 13.95 -26.50 -4.10
CA THR A 393 15.01 -27.35 -4.66
C THR A 393 14.43 -28.52 -5.46
N GLN A 394 15.27 -29.11 -6.32
CA GLN A 394 14.88 -30.30 -7.10
C GLN A 394 14.43 -31.47 -6.23
N ALA A 395 15.10 -31.71 -5.09
CA ALA A 395 14.70 -32.77 -4.16
C ALA A 395 13.35 -32.49 -3.47
N GLN A 396 13.08 -31.24 -3.10
CA GLN A 396 11.79 -30.83 -2.54
C GLN A 396 10.67 -30.98 -3.59
N TYR A 397 10.90 -30.50 -4.81
CA TYR A 397 9.94 -30.64 -5.91
C TYR A 397 9.63 -32.11 -6.22
N GLU A 398 10.65 -32.96 -6.33
CA GLU A 398 10.49 -34.39 -6.58
C GLU A 398 9.76 -35.11 -5.44
N SER A 399 10.01 -34.74 -4.18
CA SER A 399 9.33 -35.30 -3.01
C SER A 399 7.81 -35.05 -3.04
N VAL A 400 7.38 -33.87 -3.49
CA VAL A 400 5.95 -33.52 -3.57
C VAL A 400 5.33 -34.00 -4.87
N MET A 401 6.00 -33.83 -6.00
CA MET A 401 5.43 -34.02 -7.34
C MET A 401 5.74 -35.38 -7.95
N GLY A 402 6.73 -36.12 -7.44
CA GLY A 402 7.15 -37.45 -7.91
C GLY A 402 7.97 -37.43 -9.21
N LYS A 403 8.42 -36.26 -9.66
CA LYS A 403 9.25 -36.09 -10.87
C LYS A 403 10.13 -34.84 -10.74
N ASN A 404 11.27 -34.82 -11.41
CA ASN A 404 12.16 -33.66 -11.51
C ASN A 404 12.30 -33.20 -12.98
N PRO A 405 11.65 -32.09 -13.38
CA PRO A 405 11.68 -31.60 -14.76
C PRO A 405 12.94 -30.81 -15.15
N SER A 406 13.81 -30.47 -14.20
CA SER A 406 14.92 -29.52 -14.39
C SER A 406 15.95 -30.00 -15.41
N LYS A 407 16.52 -29.08 -16.19
CA LYS A 407 17.62 -29.35 -17.12
C LYS A 407 18.94 -29.58 -16.37
N PHE A 408 19.32 -28.69 -15.46
CA PHE A 408 20.48 -28.86 -14.61
C PHE A 408 20.14 -29.85 -13.50
N LYS A 409 21.06 -30.73 -13.13
CA LYS A 409 20.76 -31.83 -12.19
C LYS A 409 21.57 -31.72 -10.91
N GLY A 410 20.87 -31.69 -9.78
CA GLY A 410 21.45 -31.73 -8.44
C GLY A 410 20.37 -31.51 -7.38
N ALA A 411 20.37 -32.33 -6.32
CA ALA A 411 19.30 -32.35 -5.31
C ALA A 411 19.07 -30.98 -4.64
N SER A 412 20.14 -30.22 -4.42
CA SER A 412 20.15 -28.90 -3.79
C SER A 412 20.08 -27.73 -4.77
N LEU A 413 20.05 -27.99 -6.09
CA LEU A 413 19.82 -26.94 -7.08
C LEU A 413 18.34 -26.51 -7.02
N PRO A 414 18.01 -25.26 -7.37
CA PRO A 414 16.62 -24.86 -7.55
C PRO A 414 15.97 -25.69 -8.66
N VAL A 415 14.67 -25.95 -8.50
CA VAL A 415 13.86 -26.56 -9.57
C VAL A 415 13.60 -25.51 -10.65
N GLU A 416 13.98 -25.83 -11.88
CA GLU A 416 13.68 -25.06 -13.09
C GLU A 416 12.99 -25.95 -14.15
N CYS A 417 12.64 -25.38 -15.31
CA CYS A 417 11.74 -26.00 -16.31
C CYS A 417 10.33 -26.29 -15.79
N VAL A 418 9.90 -25.54 -14.77
CA VAL A 418 8.54 -25.56 -14.21
C VAL A 418 7.79 -24.31 -14.67
N SER A 419 6.53 -24.51 -15.08
CA SER A 419 5.66 -23.39 -15.40
C SER A 419 4.98 -22.85 -14.15
N TRP A 420 4.38 -21.66 -14.24
CA TRP A 420 3.59 -21.09 -13.15
C TRP A 420 2.49 -22.06 -12.67
N LYS A 421 1.84 -22.76 -13.61
CA LYS A 421 0.86 -23.80 -13.32
C LYS A 421 1.45 -25.00 -12.56
N ASP A 422 2.67 -25.41 -12.88
CA ASP A 422 3.33 -26.48 -12.15
C ASP A 422 3.72 -26.06 -10.73
N ALA A 423 4.12 -24.80 -10.55
CA ALA A 423 4.49 -24.23 -9.26
C ALA A 423 3.26 -24.08 -8.35
N THR A 424 2.14 -23.56 -8.86
CA THR A 424 0.86 -23.50 -8.13
C THR A 424 0.32 -24.90 -7.82
N ASN A 425 0.45 -25.87 -8.73
CA ASN A 425 0.10 -27.27 -8.47
C ASN A 425 0.97 -27.91 -7.37
N PHE A 426 2.26 -27.59 -7.32
CA PHE A 426 3.13 -28.00 -6.21
C PHE A 426 2.59 -27.47 -4.88
N CYS A 427 2.27 -26.18 -4.81
CA CYS A 427 1.74 -25.54 -3.60
C CYS A 427 0.40 -26.16 -3.18
N ALA A 428 -0.54 -26.37 -4.11
CA ALA A 428 -1.82 -27.02 -3.84
C ALA A 428 -1.65 -28.46 -3.32
N LYS A 429 -0.72 -29.22 -3.92
CA LYS A 429 -0.43 -30.60 -3.50
C LYS A 429 0.23 -30.65 -2.12
N LEU A 430 1.15 -29.73 -1.84
CA LEU A 430 1.77 -29.58 -0.51
C LEU A 430 0.71 -29.24 0.55
N THR A 431 -0.18 -28.28 0.27
CA THR A 431 -1.34 -27.97 1.13
C THR A 431 -2.18 -29.19 1.43
N ALA A 432 -2.55 -29.97 0.40
CA ALA A 432 -3.34 -31.19 0.59
C ALA A 432 -2.62 -32.25 1.44
N ILE A 433 -1.30 -32.42 1.24
CA ILE A 433 -0.47 -33.35 2.02
C ILE A 433 -0.44 -32.93 3.49
N GLU A 434 -0.14 -31.67 3.78
CA GLU A 434 -0.01 -31.16 5.15
C GLU A 434 -1.37 -31.12 5.88
N LYS A 435 -2.46 -30.76 5.19
CA LYS A 435 -3.83 -30.84 5.73
C LYS A 435 -4.22 -32.29 6.04
N LYS A 436 -3.98 -33.23 5.13
CA LYS A 436 -4.23 -34.65 5.35
C LYS A 436 -3.42 -35.22 6.51
N ALA A 437 -2.21 -34.73 6.71
CA ALA A 437 -1.37 -35.07 7.85
C ALA A 437 -1.78 -34.38 9.16
N GLY A 438 -2.72 -33.43 9.11
CA GLY A 438 -3.17 -32.65 10.26
C GLY A 438 -2.13 -31.66 10.78
N ARG A 439 -1.13 -31.30 9.95
CA ARG A 439 -0.04 -30.37 10.29
C ARG A 439 -0.31 -28.94 9.87
N LEU A 440 -1.19 -28.72 8.88
CA LEU A 440 -1.60 -27.39 8.43
C LEU A 440 -3.01 -27.05 8.97
N PRO A 441 -3.20 -25.89 9.64
CA PRO A 441 -4.53 -25.41 10.01
C PRO A 441 -5.42 -25.17 8.78
N GLU A 442 -6.74 -25.17 8.97
CA GLU A 442 -7.67 -25.09 7.83
C GLU A 442 -7.63 -23.73 7.12
N GLU A 443 -7.34 -22.69 7.87
CA GLU A 443 -7.28 -21.29 7.45
C GLU A 443 -5.97 -20.88 6.76
N TYR A 444 -5.03 -21.82 6.60
CA TYR A 444 -3.75 -21.60 5.94
C TYR A 444 -3.59 -22.45 4.67
N GLU A 445 -2.81 -21.93 3.73
CA GLU A 445 -2.41 -22.63 2.51
C GLU A 445 -0.97 -22.29 2.11
N TYR A 446 -0.32 -23.25 1.44
CA TYR A 446 0.88 -22.98 0.66
C TYR A 446 0.47 -22.43 -0.70
N THR A 447 1.13 -21.36 -1.14
CA THR A 447 0.91 -20.66 -2.41
C THR A 447 2.23 -20.08 -2.94
N LEU A 448 2.20 -19.43 -4.10
CA LEU A 448 3.27 -18.53 -4.53
C LEU A 448 3.14 -17.20 -3.78
N PRO A 449 4.25 -16.52 -3.40
CA PRO A 449 4.15 -15.18 -2.84
C PRO A 449 3.46 -14.24 -3.84
N THR A 450 2.73 -13.25 -3.34
CA THR A 450 2.36 -12.11 -4.19
C THR A 450 3.62 -11.34 -4.58
N GLU A 451 3.58 -10.56 -5.67
CA GLU A 451 4.69 -9.70 -6.10
C GLU A 451 5.10 -8.75 -4.97
N ALA A 452 4.12 -8.18 -4.27
CA ALA A 452 4.34 -7.32 -3.12
C ALA A 452 4.98 -8.05 -1.93
N GLN A 453 4.52 -9.27 -1.61
CA GLN A 453 5.15 -10.11 -0.59
C GLN A 453 6.60 -10.40 -0.98
N TRP A 454 6.83 -10.82 -2.22
CA TRP A 454 8.17 -11.12 -2.73
C TRP A 454 9.11 -9.93 -2.62
N GLU A 455 8.70 -8.73 -3.09
CA GLU A 455 9.57 -7.55 -3.05
C GLU A 455 9.82 -7.06 -1.61
N TYR A 456 8.80 -7.08 -0.76
CA TYR A 456 8.94 -6.74 0.65
C TYR A 456 9.97 -7.63 1.36
N ALA A 457 9.83 -8.94 1.15
CA ALA A 457 10.73 -9.95 1.68
C ALA A 457 12.14 -9.85 1.08
N CYS A 458 12.26 -9.56 -0.22
CA CYS A 458 13.54 -9.32 -0.89
C CYS A 458 14.28 -8.19 -0.21
N ARG A 459 13.61 -7.03 -0.09
CA ARG A 459 14.19 -5.79 0.45
C ARG A 459 14.60 -5.90 1.91
N ALA A 460 13.83 -6.61 2.74
CA ALA A 460 14.10 -6.76 4.17
C ALA A 460 14.42 -5.42 4.87
N GLY A 461 13.68 -4.37 4.53
CA GLY A 461 13.83 -3.01 5.06
C GLY A 461 14.77 -2.08 4.27
N THR A 462 15.48 -2.58 3.25
CA THR A 462 16.33 -1.74 2.40
C THR A 462 15.54 -1.02 1.29
N THR A 463 15.99 0.18 0.92
CA THR A 463 15.40 0.98 -0.18
C THR A 463 16.27 0.98 -1.44
N THR A 464 17.42 0.30 -1.41
CA THR A 464 18.39 0.22 -2.50
C THR A 464 18.06 -0.85 -3.53
N ALA A 465 18.81 -0.87 -4.64
CA ALA A 465 18.65 -1.85 -5.71
C ALA A 465 18.84 -3.30 -5.22
N LEU A 466 19.76 -3.53 -4.28
CA LEU A 466 20.02 -4.84 -3.67
C LEU A 466 19.68 -4.86 -2.19
N ASN A 467 19.32 -6.04 -1.68
CA ASN A 467 18.90 -6.30 -0.31
C ASN A 467 20.03 -6.19 0.75
N ASN A 468 21.27 -6.02 0.29
CA ASN A 468 22.43 -5.79 1.13
C ASN A 468 22.70 -4.29 1.39
N GLY A 469 21.75 -3.41 1.02
CA GLY A 469 21.86 -1.97 1.22
C GLY A 469 22.71 -1.25 0.17
N ARG A 470 23.02 -1.89 -0.96
CA ARG A 470 23.85 -1.31 -2.04
C ARG A 470 23.06 -1.12 -3.34
N ASN A 471 23.46 -0.11 -4.09
CA ASN A 471 23.02 0.12 -5.47
C ASN A 471 24.03 -0.48 -6.45
N LEU A 472 23.59 -0.76 -7.68
CA LEU A 472 24.48 -1.26 -8.72
C LEU A 472 25.50 -0.19 -9.12
N SER A 473 26.78 -0.56 -9.26
CA SER A 473 27.79 0.31 -9.86
C SER A 473 27.74 0.29 -11.40
N ASP A 474 27.24 -0.80 -11.98
CA ASP A 474 27.11 -1.01 -13.42
C ASP A 474 25.87 -1.90 -13.70
N LYS A 475 25.24 -1.72 -14.87
CA LYS A 475 24.00 -2.44 -15.22
C LYS A 475 24.26 -3.91 -15.51
N GLU A 476 25.42 -4.25 -16.05
CA GLU A 476 25.75 -5.59 -16.52
C GLU A 476 26.50 -6.39 -15.45
N GLU A 477 27.67 -5.90 -15.03
CA GLU A 477 28.61 -6.58 -14.13
C GLU A 477 29.01 -5.67 -12.97
N CYS A 478 28.67 -6.05 -11.73
CA CYS A 478 29.07 -5.25 -10.58
C CYS A 478 29.43 -6.11 -9.34
N PRO A 479 30.44 -5.70 -8.54
CA PRO A 479 30.85 -6.44 -7.35
C PRO A 479 29.74 -6.60 -6.31
N GLU A 480 28.82 -5.65 -6.23
CA GLU A 480 27.70 -5.71 -5.27
C GLU A 480 26.75 -6.86 -5.56
N MET A 481 26.59 -7.20 -6.85
CA MET A 481 25.80 -8.34 -7.31
C MET A 481 26.53 -9.67 -7.12
N ASP A 482 27.87 -9.67 -7.19
CA ASP A 482 28.67 -10.88 -6.95
C ASP A 482 28.48 -11.46 -5.55
N GLU A 483 28.26 -10.61 -4.55
CA GLU A 483 27.99 -11.04 -3.18
C GLU A 483 26.51 -11.45 -2.99
N ALA A 484 25.60 -10.77 -3.69
CA ALA A 484 24.16 -10.93 -3.54
C ALA A 484 23.60 -12.16 -4.29
N GLY A 485 24.24 -12.58 -5.38
CA GLY A 485 23.54 -13.40 -6.37
C GLY A 485 24.37 -14.15 -7.39
N TRP A 486 23.75 -15.19 -7.96
CA TRP A 486 24.25 -15.90 -9.14
C TRP A 486 23.62 -15.32 -10.41
N TYR A 487 24.40 -14.62 -11.23
CA TYR A 487 23.92 -13.94 -12.44
C TYR A 487 24.86 -14.21 -13.61
N TRP A 488 24.63 -13.59 -14.77
CA TRP A 488 25.34 -13.89 -16.02
C TRP A 488 26.86 -14.05 -15.86
N PHE A 489 27.51 -13.12 -15.14
CA PHE A 489 28.98 -13.05 -15.08
C PHE A 489 29.63 -14.04 -14.11
N ASN A 490 28.91 -14.51 -13.08
CA ASN A 490 29.49 -15.34 -12.03
C ASN A 490 28.84 -16.73 -11.90
N SER A 491 27.84 -17.05 -12.74
CA SER A 491 27.07 -18.29 -12.64
C SER A 491 27.64 -19.48 -13.39
N ASP A 492 28.68 -19.31 -14.21
CA ASP A 492 29.16 -20.34 -15.16
C ASP A 492 28.04 -20.88 -16.07
N GLU A 493 27.09 -20.02 -16.46
CA GLU A 493 25.95 -20.35 -17.34
C GLU A 493 25.05 -21.50 -16.83
N LYS A 494 24.85 -21.61 -15.50
CA LYS A 494 24.01 -22.64 -14.88
C LYS A 494 23.47 -22.22 -13.50
N THR A 495 22.51 -22.99 -12.99
CA THR A 495 22.05 -22.89 -11.60
C THR A 495 23.08 -23.44 -10.62
N HIS A 496 23.05 -22.91 -9.39
CA HIS A 496 23.91 -23.32 -8.28
C HIS A 496 23.09 -23.81 -7.09
N PRO A 497 23.69 -24.57 -6.16
CA PRO A 497 23.02 -24.96 -4.93
C PRO A 497 22.50 -23.73 -4.18
N VAL A 498 21.26 -23.82 -3.70
CA VAL A 498 20.63 -22.73 -2.95
C VAL A 498 21.43 -22.40 -1.68
N GLY A 499 21.40 -21.13 -1.27
CA GLY A 499 22.01 -20.67 -0.02
C GLY A 499 23.51 -20.43 -0.06
N GLN A 500 24.11 -20.34 -1.25
CA GLN A 500 25.56 -20.13 -1.40
C GLN A 500 25.99 -18.66 -1.42
N LYS A 501 25.07 -17.74 -1.72
CA LYS A 501 25.29 -16.28 -1.67
C LYS A 501 24.82 -15.70 -0.34
N GLN A 502 25.08 -14.42 -0.12
CA GLN A 502 24.69 -13.77 1.13
C GLN A 502 23.16 -13.71 1.27
N SER A 503 22.65 -14.02 2.46
CA SER A 503 21.24 -13.79 2.78
C SER A 503 20.96 -12.32 3.07
N ASN A 504 19.72 -11.89 2.90
CA ASN A 504 19.29 -10.59 3.40
C ASN A 504 19.18 -10.56 4.93
N ALA A 505 18.81 -9.40 5.49
CA ALA A 505 18.68 -9.17 6.92
C ALA A 505 17.65 -10.09 7.62
N TRP A 506 16.73 -10.71 6.86
CA TRP A 506 15.74 -11.65 7.39
C TRP A 506 16.13 -13.12 7.18
N GLY A 507 17.31 -13.39 6.59
CA GLY A 507 17.81 -14.75 6.41
C GLY A 507 17.23 -15.48 5.18
N LEU A 508 16.66 -14.74 4.22
CA LEU A 508 16.28 -15.25 2.90
C LEU A 508 17.49 -15.22 1.96
N TYR A 509 17.65 -16.28 1.17
CA TYR A 509 18.75 -16.46 0.24
C TYR A 509 18.26 -16.40 -1.21
N ASP A 510 19.21 -16.11 -2.10
CA ASP A 510 19.04 -16.17 -3.57
C ASP A 510 17.91 -15.25 -4.09
N MET A 511 17.59 -14.19 -3.35
CA MET A 511 16.59 -13.18 -3.78
C MET A 511 17.05 -12.36 -4.99
N HIS A 512 18.34 -12.45 -5.35
CA HIS A 512 18.96 -11.80 -6.50
C HIS A 512 19.67 -12.87 -7.33
N GLY A 513 19.07 -13.36 -8.42
CA GLY A 513 19.71 -14.34 -9.32
C GLY A 513 19.40 -15.80 -8.98
N ASN A 514 20.29 -16.70 -9.41
CA ASN A 514 20.12 -18.15 -9.49
C ASN A 514 18.96 -18.55 -10.41
N VAL A 515 17.71 -18.54 -9.96
CA VAL A 515 16.54 -18.63 -10.85
C VAL A 515 15.58 -17.48 -10.59
N ALA A 516 14.95 -16.99 -11.66
CA ALA A 516 13.87 -16.04 -11.52
C ALA A 516 12.64 -16.77 -10.98
N GLU A 517 11.80 -16.11 -10.18
CA GLU A 517 10.80 -16.79 -9.37
C GLU A 517 9.38 -16.38 -9.77
N TRP A 518 8.54 -17.37 -10.06
CA TRP A 518 7.11 -17.16 -10.27
C TRP A 518 6.44 -16.55 -9.03
N CYS A 519 5.72 -15.45 -9.23
CA CYS A 519 4.82 -14.86 -8.23
C CYS A 519 3.36 -15.17 -8.57
N LEU A 520 2.46 -14.99 -7.60
CA LEU A 520 1.02 -15.26 -7.77
C LEU A 520 0.35 -14.30 -8.77
N ASP A 521 0.88 -13.09 -8.88
CA ASP A 521 0.27 -11.95 -9.54
C ASP A 521 0.23 -12.10 -11.06
N VAL A 522 -0.87 -11.64 -11.65
CA VAL A 522 -0.94 -11.30 -13.07
C VAL A 522 -0.20 -9.99 -13.28
N TYR A 523 0.65 -9.96 -14.30
CA TYR A 523 1.48 -8.79 -14.60
C TYR A 523 0.61 -7.65 -15.14
N GLY A 524 0.77 -6.47 -14.54
CA GLY A 524 0.08 -5.23 -14.90
C GLY A 524 0.74 -4.02 -14.23
N ASP A 525 0.26 -2.82 -14.58
CA ASP A 525 0.80 -1.57 -14.03
C ASP A 525 0.59 -1.47 -12.52
N TYR A 526 1.57 -0.87 -11.83
CA TYR A 526 1.40 -0.52 -10.42
C TYR A 526 0.33 0.56 -10.23
N LEU A 527 -0.41 0.45 -9.13
CA LEU A 527 -1.31 1.51 -8.68
C LEU A 527 -0.47 2.67 -8.12
N THR A 528 -0.80 3.90 -8.48
CA THR A 528 -0.02 5.10 -8.08
C THR A 528 -0.39 5.64 -6.70
N PHE A 529 -1.31 4.98 -5.99
CA PHE A 529 -1.76 5.33 -4.65
C PHE A 529 -1.43 4.21 -3.66
N PRO A 530 -1.43 4.47 -2.33
CA PRO A 530 -1.16 3.44 -1.34
C PRO A 530 -2.15 2.27 -1.42
N VAL A 531 -1.66 1.04 -1.35
CA VAL A 531 -2.47 -0.18 -1.43
C VAL A 531 -2.22 -1.11 -0.23
N MET A 532 -3.22 -1.92 0.11
CA MET A 532 -3.17 -2.92 1.18
C MET A 532 -3.31 -4.31 0.59
N ASP A 533 -2.38 -5.21 0.96
CA ASP A 533 -2.31 -6.61 0.49
C ASP A 533 -2.62 -6.78 -1.01
N PRO A 534 -1.92 -6.06 -1.91
CA PRO A 534 -2.22 -6.14 -3.33
C PRO A 534 -1.95 -7.55 -3.86
N ILE A 535 -2.83 -8.00 -4.74
CA ILE A 535 -2.70 -9.24 -5.51
C ILE A 535 -2.89 -8.86 -6.98
N GLY A 536 -1.81 -8.37 -7.61
CA GLY A 536 -1.68 -8.11 -9.04
C GLY A 536 -2.69 -7.16 -9.70
N GLY A 537 -2.39 -6.80 -10.95
CA GLY A 537 -3.34 -6.15 -11.85
C GLY A 537 -4.21 -7.22 -12.49
N GLY A 538 -5.53 -7.18 -12.29
CA GLY A 538 -6.41 -8.30 -12.60
C GLY A 538 -6.37 -8.84 -14.04
N LEU A 539 -5.97 -8.08 -15.06
CA LEU A 539 -6.00 -8.52 -16.47
C LEU A 539 -4.60 -8.60 -17.08
N GLY A 540 -4.20 -9.79 -17.54
CA GLY A 540 -2.97 -10.02 -18.30
C GLY A 540 -2.78 -11.51 -18.65
N SER A 541 -2.27 -11.79 -19.85
CA SER A 541 -1.87 -13.15 -20.28
C SER A 541 -0.52 -13.58 -19.72
N TYR A 542 0.10 -12.72 -18.92
CA TYR A 542 1.42 -12.88 -18.35
C TYR A 542 1.33 -12.83 -16.83
N VAL A 543 2.11 -13.67 -16.16
CA VAL A 543 2.27 -13.71 -14.71
C VAL A 543 3.65 -13.22 -14.34
N VAL A 544 3.74 -12.63 -13.16
CA VAL A 544 4.94 -11.95 -12.68
C VAL A 544 6.06 -12.96 -12.38
N VAL A 545 7.29 -12.57 -12.73
CA VAL A 545 8.54 -13.24 -12.36
C VAL A 545 9.49 -12.23 -11.72
N ARG A 546 10.08 -12.55 -10.57
CA ARG A 546 10.98 -11.65 -9.83
C ARG A 546 12.37 -12.25 -9.61
N GLY A 547 13.32 -11.44 -9.11
CA GLY A 547 14.64 -11.88 -8.66
C GLY A 547 15.75 -11.99 -9.71
N GLY A 548 15.43 -12.11 -11.00
CA GLY A 548 16.45 -12.36 -12.03
C GLY A 548 17.05 -13.76 -11.92
N SER A 549 18.06 -14.10 -12.73
CA SER A 549 18.56 -15.49 -12.81
C SER A 549 20.02 -15.57 -13.22
N TRP A 550 20.59 -16.78 -13.22
CA TRP A 550 21.92 -17.08 -13.75
C TRP A 550 22.14 -16.58 -15.19
N TRP A 551 21.07 -16.44 -15.99
CA TRP A 551 21.11 -15.97 -17.38
C TRP A 551 20.98 -14.44 -17.52
N HIS A 552 20.71 -13.73 -16.42
CA HIS A 552 20.41 -12.30 -16.49
C HIS A 552 21.58 -11.45 -16.02
N TYR A 553 21.66 -10.23 -16.56
CA TYR A 553 22.56 -9.19 -16.08
C TYR A 553 22.12 -8.62 -14.73
N ALA A 554 23.02 -7.91 -14.04
CA ALA A 554 22.77 -7.40 -12.69
C ALA A 554 21.50 -6.53 -12.59
N TRP A 555 21.22 -5.68 -13.59
CA TRP A 555 20.05 -4.81 -13.58
C TRP A 555 18.70 -5.52 -13.55
N VAL A 556 18.60 -6.74 -14.09
CA VAL A 556 17.39 -7.57 -14.07
C VAL A 556 17.20 -8.26 -12.72
N CYS A 557 18.27 -8.36 -11.93
CA CYS A 557 18.26 -9.05 -10.64
C CYS A 557 17.98 -8.10 -9.46
N ARG A 558 17.74 -6.80 -9.70
CA ARG A 558 17.42 -5.83 -8.66
C ARG A 558 16.13 -6.19 -7.92
N SER A 559 16.02 -5.73 -6.67
CA SER A 559 14.83 -5.90 -5.82
C SER A 559 13.56 -5.46 -6.53
N ALA A 560 13.57 -4.33 -7.23
CA ALA A 560 12.41 -3.74 -7.89
C ALA A 560 12.11 -4.30 -9.29
N HIS A 561 13.07 -4.98 -9.95
CA HIS A 561 12.93 -5.32 -11.36
C HIS A 561 11.80 -6.32 -11.60
N ARG A 562 10.86 -5.97 -12.47
CA ARG A 562 9.68 -6.79 -12.78
C ARG A 562 9.92 -7.56 -14.08
N GLY A 563 9.90 -8.89 -13.99
CA GLY A 563 9.79 -9.77 -15.14
C GLY A 563 8.36 -10.27 -15.29
N TYR A 564 8.04 -10.78 -16.48
CA TYR A 564 6.77 -11.45 -16.73
C TYR A 564 6.91 -12.48 -17.83
N ASP A 565 6.09 -13.52 -17.79
CA ASP A 565 6.02 -14.52 -18.85
C ASP A 565 4.67 -15.23 -18.82
N THR A 566 4.38 -16.01 -19.86
CA THR A 566 3.15 -16.78 -19.98
C THR A 566 3.09 -17.88 -18.90
N PRO A 567 1.91 -18.19 -18.34
CA PRO A 567 1.77 -19.20 -17.28
C PRO A 567 2.22 -20.63 -17.65
N ASP A 568 2.30 -20.92 -18.96
CA ASP A 568 2.74 -22.20 -19.51
C ASP A 568 4.24 -22.25 -19.83
N GLY A 569 4.93 -21.11 -19.78
CA GLY A 569 6.36 -20.97 -20.05
C GLY A 569 7.20 -21.86 -19.14
N ARG A 570 8.23 -22.50 -19.70
CA ARG A 570 9.15 -23.40 -18.98
C ARG A 570 10.57 -23.08 -19.41
N TYR A 571 11.35 -22.56 -18.48
CA TYR A 571 12.69 -22.09 -18.78
C TYR A 571 13.70 -22.64 -17.81
N THR A 572 14.93 -22.74 -18.28
CA THR A 572 16.05 -23.31 -17.50
C THR A 572 16.58 -22.35 -16.44
N ASN A 573 15.99 -21.17 -16.36
CA ASN A 573 16.38 -20.07 -15.49
C ASN A 573 15.17 -19.51 -14.70
N VAL A 574 14.03 -20.21 -14.72
CA VAL A 574 12.83 -19.83 -13.97
C VAL A 574 12.39 -20.98 -13.07
N GLY A 575 12.28 -20.70 -11.77
CA GLY A 575 11.80 -21.56 -10.71
C GLY A 575 10.77 -20.84 -9.86
N PHE A 576 10.71 -21.14 -8.57
CA PHE A 576 9.79 -20.48 -7.63
C PHE A 576 10.20 -20.71 -6.18
N ARG A 577 9.67 -19.89 -5.28
CA ARG A 577 9.63 -20.16 -3.83
C ARG A 577 8.19 -20.23 -3.34
N VAL A 578 8.02 -20.81 -2.16
CA VAL A 578 6.70 -21.06 -1.56
C VAL A 578 6.44 -20.03 -0.47
N ALA A 579 5.24 -19.47 -0.45
CA ALA A 579 4.69 -18.75 0.69
C ALA A 579 3.68 -19.64 1.43
N LEU A 580 3.59 -19.50 2.75
CA LEU A 580 2.53 -20.04 3.58
C LEU A 580 1.78 -18.86 4.19
N THR A 581 0.53 -18.70 3.77
CA THR A 581 -0.32 -17.54 4.06
C THR A 581 -1.66 -18.01 4.62
N PRO A 582 -2.36 -17.17 5.40
CA PRO A 582 -3.80 -17.31 5.53
C PRO A 582 -4.44 -17.34 4.14
N ILE A 583 -5.46 -18.18 3.94
CA ILE A 583 -6.16 -18.29 2.64
C ILE A 583 -6.62 -16.91 2.16
N SER A 584 -6.31 -16.57 0.91
CA SER A 584 -6.70 -15.29 0.31
C SER A 584 -8.22 -15.13 0.31
N LYS A 585 -8.70 -14.01 0.84
CA LYS A 585 -10.13 -13.65 0.75
C LYS A 585 -10.49 -12.93 -0.54
N ASN A 586 -9.60 -12.87 -1.54
CA ASN A 586 -9.88 -12.22 -2.84
C ASN A 586 -9.73 -13.22 -3.99
N MET A 587 -10.61 -13.15 -4.99
CA MET A 587 -10.64 -13.98 -6.20
C MET A 587 -10.98 -13.10 -7.40
N THR A 588 -10.29 -13.28 -8.52
CA THR A 588 -10.59 -12.59 -9.78
C THR A 588 -11.01 -13.62 -10.84
N VAL A 589 -12.15 -13.38 -11.48
CA VAL A 589 -12.77 -14.28 -12.46
C VAL A 589 -12.71 -13.63 -13.86
N PRO A 590 -11.94 -14.18 -14.81
CA PRO A 590 -11.86 -13.64 -16.16
C PRO A 590 -13.15 -13.90 -16.94
N LEU A 591 -13.79 -12.83 -17.41
CA LEU A 591 -15.00 -12.89 -18.24
C LEU A 591 -14.68 -12.76 -19.73
N SER A 592 -13.59 -12.07 -20.07
CA SER A 592 -12.99 -11.97 -21.40
C SER A 592 -11.49 -11.64 -21.28
N ASP A 593 -10.80 -11.43 -22.41
CA ASP A 593 -9.37 -11.04 -22.43
C ASP A 593 -9.07 -9.72 -21.69
N THR A 594 -10.07 -8.85 -21.56
CA THR A 594 -9.91 -7.49 -20.98
C THR A 594 -10.90 -7.16 -19.86
N VAL A 595 -11.78 -8.09 -19.47
CA VAL A 595 -12.83 -7.85 -18.47
C VAL A 595 -12.83 -8.93 -17.41
N ASN A 596 -12.79 -8.50 -16.14
CA ASN A 596 -12.81 -9.37 -14.97
C ASN A 596 -13.95 -9.06 -14.03
N LEU A 597 -14.29 -10.07 -13.22
CA LEU A 597 -15.11 -9.95 -12.02
C LEU A 597 -14.27 -10.24 -10.78
N ASP A 598 -14.04 -9.23 -9.95
CA ASP A 598 -13.41 -9.39 -8.63
C ASP A 598 -14.45 -9.82 -7.59
N MET A 599 -14.05 -10.75 -6.73
CA MET A 599 -14.88 -11.31 -5.66
C MET A 599 -14.11 -11.40 -4.35
N ILE A 600 -14.83 -11.28 -3.24
CA ILE A 600 -14.32 -11.35 -1.89
C ILE A 600 -14.97 -12.53 -1.17
N TRP A 601 -14.17 -13.35 -0.49
CA TRP A 601 -14.63 -14.43 0.37
C TRP A 601 -15.24 -13.85 1.64
N VAL A 602 -16.46 -14.29 1.92
CA VAL A 602 -17.20 -14.00 3.14
C VAL A 602 -17.20 -15.25 4.00
N ASP A 603 -16.62 -15.13 5.20
CA ASP A 603 -16.58 -16.24 6.16
C ASP A 603 -17.99 -16.61 6.65
N PRO A 604 -18.25 -17.89 6.96
CA PRO A 604 -19.45 -18.25 7.70
C PRO A 604 -19.46 -17.51 9.05
N GLY A 605 -20.65 -17.22 9.55
CA GLY A 605 -20.76 -16.48 10.79
C GLY A 605 -22.20 -16.19 11.15
N THR A 606 -22.35 -15.43 12.23
CA THR A 606 -23.66 -15.09 12.77
C THR A 606 -23.75 -13.58 12.94
N PHE A 607 -24.87 -13.00 12.50
CA PHE A 607 -25.12 -11.57 12.64
C PHE A 607 -26.58 -11.29 12.96
N MET A 608 -26.84 -10.04 13.32
CA MET A 608 -28.18 -9.54 13.57
C MET A 608 -28.71 -8.86 12.31
N MET A 609 -29.67 -9.50 11.64
CA MET A 609 -30.32 -9.01 10.42
C MET A 609 -31.53 -8.14 10.77
N GLY A 610 -31.80 -7.11 9.98
CA GLY A 610 -32.83 -6.10 10.27
C GLY A 610 -32.31 -4.93 11.11
N SER A 611 -33.19 -4.02 11.53
CA SER A 611 -32.80 -2.78 12.22
C SER A 611 -33.41 -2.68 13.63
N PRO A 612 -32.67 -2.08 14.60
CA PRO A 612 -33.20 -1.86 15.93
C PRO A 612 -34.34 -0.84 15.90
N LYS A 613 -35.30 -0.96 16.82
CA LYS A 613 -36.55 -0.17 16.81
C LYS A 613 -36.34 1.35 16.81
N ASN A 614 -35.20 1.82 17.30
CA ASN A 614 -34.83 3.24 17.40
C ASN A 614 -33.94 3.73 16.25
N GLU A 615 -33.61 2.91 15.25
CA GLU A 615 -32.86 3.37 14.08
C GLU A 615 -33.71 4.34 13.26
N LEU A 616 -33.20 5.55 13.02
CA LEU A 616 -33.89 6.56 12.22
C LEU A 616 -34.10 6.05 10.79
N GLY A 617 -35.32 6.24 10.27
CA GLY A 617 -35.71 5.79 8.92
C GLY A 617 -36.06 4.29 8.81
N ARG A 618 -36.04 3.54 9.92
CA ARG A 618 -36.49 2.14 10.00
C ARG A 618 -37.90 1.94 9.45
N GLN A 619 -38.12 0.83 8.74
CA GLN A 619 -39.44 0.34 8.31
C GLN A 619 -39.92 -0.85 9.16
N ASP A 620 -41.22 -1.09 9.18
CA ASP A 620 -41.82 -2.16 10.00
C ASP A 620 -41.43 -3.58 9.56
N ASN A 621 -41.04 -3.76 8.29
CA ASN A 621 -40.61 -5.03 7.72
C ASN A 621 -39.14 -5.40 8.02
N GLU A 622 -38.45 -4.60 8.83
CA GLU A 622 -37.04 -4.77 9.22
C GLU A 622 -36.93 -5.34 10.64
N THR A 623 -37.74 -6.35 10.95
CA THR A 623 -37.75 -6.99 12.28
C THR A 623 -36.39 -7.64 12.57
N GLN A 624 -35.76 -7.22 13.66
CA GLN A 624 -34.42 -7.67 14.00
C GLN A 624 -34.44 -9.13 14.49
N HIS A 625 -33.61 -9.99 13.90
CA HIS A 625 -33.49 -11.40 14.23
C HIS A 625 -32.08 -11.92 13.91
N GLN A 626 -31.66 -13.00 14.56
CA GLN A 626 -30.32 -13.55 14.38
C GLN A 626 -30.29 -14.50 13.18
N VAL A 627 -29.27 -14.34 12.33
CA VAL A 627 -29.03 -15.21 11.18
C VAL A 627 -27.65 -15.82 11.29
N THR A 628 -27.57 -17.15 11.14
CA THR A 628 -26.31 -17.89 11.03
C THR A 628 -26.14 -18.38 9.60
N LEU A 629 -25.05 -17.96 8.95
CA LEU A 629 -24.58 -18.51 7.69
C LEU A 629 -23.55 -19.60 7.97
N THR A 630 -23.85 -20.85 7.66
CA THR A 630 -23.00 -22.00 8.04
C THR A 630 -21.86 -22.26 7.08
N LYS A 631 -21.98 -21.74 5.85
CA LYS A 631 -20.98 -21.88 4.79
C LYS A 631 -20.51 -20.50 4.35
N GLY A 632 -19.21 -20.36 4.13
CA GLY A 632 -18.67 -19.19 3.45
C GLY A 632 -19.02 -19.21 1.96
N TYR A 633 -18.92 -18.03 1.34
CA TYR A 633 -19.25 -17.82 -0.06
C TYR A 633 -18.42 -16.66 -0.61
N TRP A 634 -18.25 -16.62 -1.92
CA TRP A 634 -17.67 -15.45 -2.56
C TRP A 634 -18.78 -14.48 -2.97
N LEU A 635 -18.53 -13.19 -2.86
CA LEU A 635 -19.42 -12.14 -3.32
C LEU A 635 -18.64 -11.12 -4.16
N GLY A 636 -19.22 -10.61 -5.23
CA GLY A 636 -18.58 -9.60 -6.08
C GLY A 636 -18.15 -8.38 -5.28
N ARG A 637 -16.91 -7.91 -5.46
CA ARG A 637 -16.37 -6.70 -4.81
C ARG A 637 -17.20 -5.47 -5.16
N TYR A 638 -17.68 -5.42 -6.41
CA TYR A 638 -18.51 -4.37 -6.99
C TYR A 638 -19.86 -4.92 -7.48
N GLN A 639 -20.80 -4.01 -7.77
CA GLN A 639 -21.93 -4.31 -8.65
C GLN A 639 -21.41 -4.77 -10.01
N VAL A 640 -22.17 -5.63 -10.71
CA VAL A 640 -21.77 -6.07 -12.07
C VAL A 640 -21.71 -4.85 -12.98
N THR A 641 -20.59 -4.63 -13.64
CA THR A 641 -20.41 -3.48 -14.53
C THR A 641 -21.01 -3.74 -15.91
N GLN A 642 -21.21 -2.68 -16.69
CA GLN A 642 -21.70 -2.78 -18.06
C GLN A 642 -20.79 -3.63 -18.94
N ALA A 643 -19.46 -3.47 -18.81
CA ALA A 643 -18.49 -4.27 -19.54
C ALA A 643 -18.55 -5.75 -19.14
N GLN A 644 -18.69 -6.05 -17.84
CA GLN A 644 -18.84 -7.42 -17.35
C GLN A 644 -20.12 -8.07 -17.87
N TYR A 645 -21.23 -7.36 -17.82
CA TYR A 645 -22.51 -7.83 -18.35
C TYR A 645 -22.42 -8.11 -19.85
N GLU A 646 -21.87 -7.18 -20.63
CA GLU A 646 -21.72 -7.33 -22.07
C GLU A 646 -20.77 -8.48 -22.45
N ALA A 647 -19.71 -8.72 -21.68
CA ALA A 647 -18.79 -9.84 -21.91
C ALA A 647 -19.49 -11.22 -21.83
N ILE A 648 -20.46 -11.38 -20.92
CA ILE A 648 -21.19 -12.64 -20.70
C ILE A 648 -22.47 -12.73 -21.53
N MET A 649 -23.19 -11.62 -21.68
CA MET A 649 -24.52 -11.57 -22.29
C MET A 649 -24.50 -11.12 -23.75
N GLY A 650 -23.38 -10.56 -24.23
CA GLY A 650 -23.19 -10.04 -25.60
C GLY A 650 -23.94 -8.74 -25.91
N THR A 651 -24.58 -8.12 -24.91
CA THR A 651 -25.36 -6.88 -25.06
C THR A 651 -25.27 -6.04 -23.79
N ASN A 652 -25.48 -4.73 -23.90
CA ASN A 652 -25.54 -3.80 -22.76
C ASN A 652 -26.89 -3.05 -22.72
N PRO A 653 -27.83 -3.45 -21.83
CA PRO A 653 -29.18 -2.88 -21.77
C PRO A 653 -29.25 -1.52 -21.07
N SER A 654 -28.17 -1.09 -20.40
CA SER A 654 -28.14 0.05 -19.48
C SER A 654 -28.60 1.36 -20.12
N ASN A 655 -29.36 2.17 -19.38
CA ASN A 655 -29.76 3.50 -19.80
C ASN A 655 -28.59 4.51 -19.78
N PHE A 656 -27.81 4.54 -18.70
CA PHE A 656 -26.56 5.31 -18.62
C PHE A 656 -25.43 4.50 -19.24
N LYS A 657 -24.45 5.15 -19.88
CA LYS A 657 -23.39 4.45 -20.64
C LYS A 657 -22.01 4.74 -20.08
N GLY A 658 -21.27 3.66 -19.82
CA GLY A 658 -19.86 3.67 -19.40
C GLY A 658 -19.45 2.27 -18.94
N ALA A 659 -18.27 1.82 -19.37
CA ALA A 659 -17.80 0.44 -19.14
C ALA A 659 -17.79 0.04 -17.66
N ASP A 660 -17.35 0.96 -16.79
CA ASP A 660 -17.20 0.76 -15.35
C ASP A 660 -18.43 1.19 -14.53
N LEU A 661 -19.49 1.68 -15.19
CA LEU A 661 -20.76 1.93 -14.52
C LEU A 661 -21.40 0.57 -14.18
N PRO A 662 -22.20 0.48 -13.11
CA PRO A 662 -23.01 -0.71 -12.89
C PRO A 662 -23.98 -0.91 -14.07
N VAL A 663 -24.23 -2.17 -14.42
CA VAL A 663 -25.29 -2.52 -15.35
C VAL A 663 -26.64 -2.23 -14.69
N GLU A 664 -27.52 -1.55 -15.41
CA GLU A 664 -28.90 -1.31 -15.02
C GLU A 664 -29.85 -1.56 -16.20
N MET A 665 -31.16 -1.37 -16.03
CA MET A 665 -32.18 -1.88 -16.95
C MET A 665 -32.14 -3.41 -17.09
N VAL A 666 -31.77 -4.12 -16.01
CA VAL A 666 -31.74 -5.58 -15.92
C VAL A 666 -32.83 -6.05 -14.95
N ASN A 667 -33.68 -6.98 -15.39
CA ASN A 667 -34.66 -7.62 -14.52
C ASN A 667 -34.05 -8.83 -13.78
N TRP A 668 -34.81 -9.45 -12.87
CA TRP A 668 -34.28 -10.52 -12.03
C TRP A 668 -33.92 -11.79 -12.84
N ASP A 669 -34.73 -12.13 -13.84
CA ASP A 669 -34.52 -13.32 -14.68
C ASP A 669 -33.25 -13.17 -15.53
N GLU A 670 -33.01 -11.97 -16.09
CA GLU A 670 -31.81 -11.63 -16.85
C GLU A 670 -30.54 -11.67 -15.97
N ALA A 671 -30.63 -11.19 -14.73
CA ALA A 671 -29.53 -11.28 -13.76
C ALA A 671 -29.21 -12.74 -13.39
N LYS A 672 -30.24 -13.61 -13.27
CA LYS A 672 -30.04 -15.06 -13.10
C LYS A 672 -29.49 -15.72 -14.35
N GLU A 673 -29.88 -15.29 -15.54
CA GLU A 673 -29.33 -15.77 -16.81
C GLU A 673 -27.83 -15.45 -16.92
N PHE A 674 -27.42 -14.23 -16.56
CA PHE A 674 -26.00 -13.85 -16.47
C PHE A 674 -25.23 -14.84 -15.59
N CYS A 675 -25.74 -15.10 -14.38
CA CYS A 675 -25.10 -16.02 -13.43
C CYS A 675 -25.01 -17.45 -13.99
N ALA A 676 -26.05 -17.92 -14.68
CA ALA A 676 -26.08 -19.23 -15.31
C ALA A 676 -25.07 -19.36 -16.46
N LYS A 677 -24.94 -18.33 -17.31
CA LYS A 677 -23.93 -18.29 -18.37
C LYS A 677 -22.51 -18.24 -17.82
N LEU A 678 -22.28 -17.44 -16.78
CA LEU A 678 -21.00 -17.40 -16.08
C LEU A 678 -20.63 -18.77 -15.50
N THR A 679 -21.58 -19.43 -14.84
CA THR A 679 -21.41 -20.81 -14.33
C THR A 679 -21.05 -21.79 -15.45
N ALA A 680 -21.76 -21.75 -16.57
CA ALA A 680 -21.48 -22.62 -17.70
C ALA A 680 -20.09 -22.35 -18.32
N SER A 681 -19.71 -21.07 -18.42
CA SER A 681 -18.39 -20.64 -18.92
C SER A 681 -17.25 -21.13 -18.04
N GLU A 682 -17.31 -20.86 -16.73
CA GLU A 682 -16.26 -21.27 -15.79
C GLU A 682 -16.16 -22.78 -15.64
N LYS A 683 -17.29 -23.49 -15.75
CA LYS A 683 -17.32 -24.96 -15.79
C LYS A 683 -16.68 -25.50 -17.07
N ALA A 684 -16.97 -24.92 -18.23
CA ALA A 684 -16.36 -25.31 -19.50
C ALA A 684 -14.85 -25.03 -19.51
N ALA A 685 -14.40 -23.98 -18.83
CA ALA A 685 -12.99 -23.64 -18.64
C ALA A 685 -12.28 -24.48 -17.56
N GLY A 686 -13.02 -25.30 -16.80
CA GLY A 686 -12.47 -26.11 -15.71
C GLY A 686 -11.99 -25.29 -14.49
N ARG A 687 -12.45 -24.04 -14.36
CA ARG A 687 -12.10 -23.12 -13.27
C ARG A 687 -13.09 -23.15 -12.11
N LEU A 688 -14.31 -23.63 -12.35
CA LEU A 688 -15.36 -23.73 -11.32
C LEU A 688 -15.19 -25.02 -10.48
N PRO A 689 -15.04 -24.92 -9.15
CA PRO A 689 -15.01 -26.09 -8.28
C PRO A 689 -16.28 -26.94 -8.39
N GLU A 690 -16.14 -28.26 -8.24
CA GLU A 690 -17.28 -29.18 -8.25
C GLU A 690 -18.25 -28.83 -7.12
N GLY A 691 -19.54 -28.77 -7.44
CA GLY A 691 -20.58 -28.42 -6.47
C GLY A 691 -20.66 -26.94 -6.13
N TYR A 692 -20.13 -26.03 -6.96
CA TYR A 692 -20.33 -24.59 -6.84
C TYR A 692 -21.07 -24.01 -8.05
N GLU A 693 -21.81 -22.92 -7.87
CA GLU A 693 -22.43 -22.14 -8.95
C GLU A 693 -22.40 -20.64 -8.67
N TYR A 694 -22.32 -19.84 -9.74
CA TYR A 694 -22.58 -18.42 -9.66
C TYR A 694 -24.09 -18.17 -9.60
N THR A 695 -24.52 -17.30 -8.70
CA THR A 695 -25.93 -16.96 -8.46
C THR A 695 -26.04 -15.52 -7.92
N LEU A 696 -27.27 -15.05 -7.72
CA LEU A 696 -27.52 -13.86 -6.90
C LEU A 696 -27.34 -14.20 -5.41
N PRO A 697 -26.83 -13.29 -4.59
CA PRO A 697 -26.78 -13.51 -3.14
C PRO A 697 -28.19 -13.67 -2.58
N THR A 698 -28.34 -14.46 -1.52
CA THR A 698 -29.54 -14.36 -0.68
C THR A 698 -29.59 -12.98 0.00
N GLU A 699 -30.77 -12.56 0.42
CA GLU A 699 -30.98 -11.31 1.16
C GLU A 699 -30.10 -11.26 2.41
N ALA A 700 -29.97 -12.40 3.10
CA ALA A 700 -29.13 -12.53 4.28
C ALA A 700 -27.63 -12.44 3.97
N GLN A 701 -27.16 -13.11 2.90
CA GLN A 701 -25.78 -12.99 2.44
C GLN A 701 -25.45 -11.55 2.04
N TRP A 702 -26.38 -10.87 1.38
CA TRP A 702 -26.19 -9.47 0.99
C TRP A 702 -26.07 -8.57 2.23
N GLU A 703 -26.99 -8.68 3.20
CA GLU A 703 -26.96 -7.81 4.40
C GLU A 703 -25.74 -8.10 5.28
N TYR A 704 -25.35 -9.36 5.42
CA TYR A 704 -24.17 -9.75 6.17
C TYR A 704 -22.89 -9.12 5.60
N ALA A 705 -22.72 -9.24 4.28
CA ALA A 705 -21.59 -8.64 3.58
C ALA A 705 -21.65 -7.10 3.59
N CYS A 706 -22.84 -6.50 3.47
CA CYS A 706 -23.05 -5.05 3.56
C CYS A 706 -22.54 -4.53 4.90
N ARG A 707 -22.99 -5.15 6.00
CA ARG A 707 -22.66 -4.77 7.37
C ARG A 707 -21.19 -4.97 7.71
N ALA A 708 -20.55 -6.04 7.23
CA ALA A 708 -19.15 -6.35 7.56
C ALA A 708 -18.83 -6.24 9.06
N GLY A 709 -19.77 -6.66 9.91
CA GLY A 709 -19.68 -6.59 11.38
C GLY A 709 -20.29 -5.36 12.05
N THR A 710 -20.72 -4.33 11.30
CA THR A 710 -21.39 -3.16 11.89
C THR A 710 -22.85 -3.43 12.23
N THR A 711 -23.34 -2.74 13.26
CA THR A 711 -24.75 -2.82 13.70
C THR A 711 -25.53 -1.53 13.42
N THR A 712 -24.89 -0.57 12.76
CA THR A 712 -25.45 0.76 12.45
C THR A 712 -26.19 0.77 11.11
N ALA A 713 -26.81 1.92 10.80
CA ALA A 713 -27.53 2.13 9.55
C ALA A 713 -26.61 1.95 8.31
N PHE A 714 -25.34 2.38 8.40
CA PHE A 714 -24.35 2.24 7.32
C PHE A 714 -23.14 1.39 7.74
N ASN A 715 -22.41 0.88 6.76
CA ASN A 715 -21.24 0.00 6.89
C ASN A 715 -19.97 0.70 7.41
N ASN A 716 -20.01 2.02 7.62
CA ASN A 716 -18.93 2.83 8.17
C ASN A 716 -19.10 3.13 9.68
N ASN A 717 -19.86 2.30 10.40
CA ASN A 717 -20.19 2.49 11.83
C ASN A 717 -20.97 3.78 12.15
N MET A 718 -21.68 4.35 11.17
CA MET A 718 -22.46 5.57 11.34
C MET A 718 -23.96 5.34 11.14
N ASN A 719 -24.78 6.09 11.88
CA ASN A 719 -26.24 6.14 11.73
C ASN A 719 -26.67 7.39 10.94
N ILE A 720 -27.95 7.46 10.54
CA ILE A 720 -28.54 8.72 10.08
C ILE A 720 -28.53 9.71 11.25
N PRO A 721 -27.88 10.89 11.14
CA PRO A 721 -27.75 11.80 12.28
C PRO A 721 -29.06 12.45 12.73
N THR A 722 -29.95 12.79 11.80
CA THR A 722 -31.17 13.56 12.08
C THR A 722 -32.35 13.08 11.23
N GLU A 723 -33.57 13.29 11.71
CA GLU A 723 -34.80 13.00 10.96
C GLU A 723 -34.86 13.75 9.63
N LYS A 724 -34.30 14.96 9.56
CA LYS A 724 -34.26 15.77 8.34
C LYS A 724 -33.55 15.07 7.17
N GLN A 725 -32.51 14.29 7.48
CA GLN A 725 -31.72 13.54 6.50
C GLN A 725 -32.40 12.25 6.01
N VAL A 726 -33.53 11.89 6.62
CA VAL A 726 -34.44 10.88 6.09
C VAL A 726 -35.19 11.44 4.87
N GLU A 727 -35.40 12.76 4.76
CA GLU A 727 -36.25 13.40 3.74
C GLU A 727 -35.42 14.26 2.75
N ASP A 728 -34.94 13.64 1.66
CA ASP A 728 -34.27 14.25 0.48
C ASP A 728 -33.19 15.34 0.77
N GLU A 729 -32.45 15.19 1.87
CA GLU A 729 -31.31 16.04 2.24
C GLU A 729 -29.98 15.28 2.31
N LEU A 730 -28.86 16.03 2.27
CA LEU A 730 -27.51 15.49 2.42
C LEU A 730 -27.36 14.79 3.78
N CYS A 731 -27.07 13.50 3.73
CA CYS A 731 -26.58 12.73 4.88
C CYS A 731 -25.06 12.57 4.76
N PRO A 732 -24.24 13.29 5.56
CA PRO A 732 -22.78 13.22 5.51
C PRO A 732 -22.23 11.80 5.75
N ASN A 733 -22.96 11.00 6.53
CA ASN A 733 -22.57 9.64 6.85
C ASN A 733 -22.78 8.67 5.68
N LEU A 734 -23.80 8.92 4.84
CA LEU A 734 -24.03 8.16 3.61
C LEU A 734 -23.14 8.65 2.46
N ASP A 735 -22.85 9.95 2.40
CA ASP A 735 -22.07 10.56 1.30
C ASP A 735 -20.67 9.95 1.13
N LYS A 736 -20.08 9.44 2.22
CA LYS A 736 -18.79 8.74 2.21
C LYS A 736 -18.82 7.37 1.52
N VAL A 737 -19.96 6.69 1.55
CA VAL A 737 -20.07 5.25 1.24
C VAL A 737 -21.08 4.93 0.13
N GLY A 738 -21.81 5.94 -0.37
CA GLY A 738 -22.93 5.70 -1.28
C GLY A 738 -23.23 6.83 -2.25
N TRP A 739 -23.66 6.46 -3.45
CA TRP A 739 -24.26 7.36 -4.45
C TRP A 739 -25.79 7.33 -4.35
N TYR A 740 -26.42 8.44 -3.99
CA TYR A 740 -27.87 8.56 -3.79
C TYR A 740 -28.37 9.91 -4.35
N SER A 741 -29.67 10.21 -4.23
CA SER A 741 -30.33 11.32 -4.96
C SER A 741 -29.61 12.67 -4.85
N TYR A 742 -28.93 12.91 -3.73
CA TYR A 742 -28.29 14.17 -3.41
C TYR A 742 -26.92 14.36 -4.09
N ASN A 743 -26.08 13.31 -4.14
CA ASN A 743 -24.67 13.43 -4.53
C ASN A 743 -24.33 12.77 -5.87
N CYS A 744 -25.31 12.26 -6.62
CA CYS A 744 -25.06 11.41 -7.78
C CYS A 744 -25.26 12.09 -9.15
N ASP A 745 -25.52 13.40 -9.21
CA ASP A 745 -25.85 14.11 -10.46
C ASP A 745 -26.99 13.46 -11.28
N LYS A 746 -27.92 12.78 -10.59
CA LYS A 746 -29.08 12.08 -11.18
C LYS A 746 -28.70 10.96 -12.18
N LYS A 747 -27.56 10.30 -11.98
CA LYS A 747 -27.08 9.17 -12.79
C LYS A 747 -26.31 8.15 -11.95
N THR A 748 -26.02 6.99 -12.54
CA THR A 748 -25.04 6.04 -11.99
C THR A 748 -23.62 6.58 -12.12
N HIS A 749 -22.72 6.08 -11.26
CA HIS A 749 -21.30 6.40 -11.24
C HIS A 749 -20.46 5.13 -11.37
N SER A 750 -19.18 5.27 -11.74
CA SER A 750 -18.29 4.11 -11.84
C SER A 750 -18.23 3.40 -10.49
N VAL A 751 -18.25 2.07 -10.52
CA VAL A 751 -18.13 1.29 -9.30
C VAL A 751 -16.82 1.60 -8.57
N GLY A 752 -16.80 1.48 -7.25
CA GLY A 752 -15.58 1.61 -6.46
C GLY A 752 -15.13 3.04 -6.14
N GLN A 753 -15.92 4.06 -6.47
CA GLN A 753 -15.54 5.47 -6.24
C GLN A 753 -15.85 6.00 -4.83
N LYS A 754 -16.66 5.28 -4.05
CA LYS A 754 -16.95 5.60 -2.64
C LYS A 754 -16.15 4.69 -1.71
N GLN A 755 -16.15 4.98 -0.42
CA GLN A 755 -15.41 4.16 0.55
C GLN A 755 -15.98 2.74 0.61
N PRO A 756 -15.12 1.69 0.62
CA PRO A 756 -15.56 0.33 0.87
C PRO A 756 -15.90 0.13 2.34
N ASN A 757 -16.58 -0.97 2.67
CA ASN A 757 -16.69 -1.42 4.05
C ASN A 757 -15.40 -2.10 4.55
N ALA A 758 -15.41 -2.51 5.82
CA ALA A 758 -14.28 -3.17 6.48
C ALA A 758 -13.82 -4.49 5.82
N TRP A 759 -14.63 -5.07 4.94
CA TRP A 759 -14.29 -6.29 4.18
C TRP A 759 -13.91 -6.02 2.74
N GLY A 760 -13.92 -4.75 2.29
CA GLY A 760 -13.53 -4.35 0.93
C GLY A 760 -14.68 -4.30 -0.08
N PHE A 761 -15.94 -4.42 0.34
CA PHE A 761 -17.09 -4.28 -0.56
C PHE A 761 -17.44 -2.82 -0.81
N TYR A 762 -17.63 -2.47 -2.08
CA TYR A 762 -17.99 -1.13 -2.53
C TYR A 762 -19.47 -1.05 -2.93
N ASP A 763 -20.00 0.17 -2.92
CA ASP A 763 -21.33 0.52 -3.44
C ASP A 763 -22.50 -0.20 -2.75
N MET A 764 -22.29 -0.72 -1.54
CA MET A 764 -23.34 -1.40 -0.75
C MET A 764 -24.45 -0.44 -0.25
N HIS A 765 -24.28 0.87 -0.43
CA HIS A 765 -25.20 1.93 0.01
C HIS A 765 -25.58 2.90 -1.12
N GLY A 766 -25.80 2.42 -2.34
CA GLY A 766 -26.35 3.25 -3.42
C GLY A 766 -25.87 2.82 -4.80
N ASN A 767 -25.76 3.79 -5.70
CA ASN A 767 -25.51 3.62 -7.13
C ASN A 767 -26.67 2.91 -7.84
N VAL A 768 -26.88 1.60 -7.64
CA VAL A 768 -28.06 0.86 -8.10
C VAL A 768 -28.56 -0.09 -7.01
N TRP A 769 -29.87 -0.32 -6.99
CA TRP A 769 -30.46 -1.40 -6.21
C TRP A 769 -29.97 -2.74 -6.74
N GLU A 770 -29.72 -3.69 -5.85
CA GLU A 770 -29.16 -5.00 -6.20
C GLU A 770 -30.19 -6.12 -6.01
N TRP A 771 -30.49 -6.85 -7.09
CA TRP A 771 -31.35 -8.03 -7.03
C TRP A 771 -30.76 -9.12 -6.13
N CYS A 772 -31.58 -9.65 -5.23
CA CYS A 772 -31.27 -10.81 -4.40
C CYS A 772 -32.10 -12.03 -4.83
N LEU A 773 -31.67 -13.23 -4.40
CA LEU A 773 -32.32 -14.49 -4.76
C LEU A 773 -33.74 -14.61 -4.17
N ASP A 774 -33.96 -14.07 -2.98
CA ASP A 774 -35.14 -14.31 -2.14
C ASP A 774 -36.43 -13.74 -2.75
N TRP A 775 -37.53 -14.47 -2.53
CA TRP A 775 -38.86 -13.89 -2.62
C TRP A 775 -39.12 -12.97 -1.42
N TYR A 776 -39.84 -11.86 -1.63
CA TYR A 776 -40.24 -10.97 -0.55
C TYR A 776 -41.19 -11.69 0.42
N GLY A 777 -40.85 -11.64 1.70
CA GLY A 777 -41.62 -12.22 2.79
C GLY A 777 -41.30 -11.54 4.12
N ALA A 778 -42.18 -11.72 5.11
CA ALA A 778 -41.93 -11.26 6.47
C ALA A 778 -40.68 -11.95 7.05
N TYR A 779 -39.87 -11.20 7.79
CA TYR A 779 -38.78 -11.80 8.56
C TYR A 779 -39.32 -12.72 9.66
N PRO A 780 -38.61 -13.81 9.97
CA PRO A 780 -38.92 -14.62 11.15
C PRO A 780 -38.66 -13.80 12.42
N THR A 781 -39.28 -14.22 13.53
CA THR A 781 -39.03 -13.64 14.86
C THR A 781 -38.00 -14.44 15.67
N GLU A 782 -37.69 -15.65 15.21
CA GLU A 782 -36.70 -16.56 15.81
C GLU A 782 -35.39 -16.54 15.00
N SER A 783 -34.32 -17.05 15.61
CA SER A 783 -33.04 -17.23 14.93
C SER A 783 -33.16 -18.24 13.79
N VAL A 784 -32.53 -17.96 12.65
CA VAL A 784 -32.56 -18.84 11.48
C VAL A 784 -31.16 -19.15 10.96
N THR A 785 -31.05 -20.26 10.24
CA THR A 785 -29.80 -20.76 9.67
C THR A 785 -29.93 -20.87 8.16
N ASP A 786 -29.01 -20.25 7.42
CA ASP A 786 -28.97 -20.20 5.94
C ASP A 786 -30.33 -19.86 5.29
N PRO A 787 -31.00 -18.76 5.67
CA PRO A 787 -32.32 -18.42 5.14
C PRO A 787 -32.24 -18.09 3.63
N MET A 788 -33.28 -18.51 2.88
CA MET A 788 -33.43 -18.25 1.44
C MET A 788 -34.74 -17.52 1.09
N GLY A 789 -35.41 -16.98 2.11
CA GLY A 789 -36.76 -16.44 1.98
C GLY A 789 -37.81 -17.53 1.75
N PRO A 790 -39.07 -17.15 1.46
CA PRO A 790 -40.16 -18.08 1.15
C PRO A 790 -39.92 -18.84 -0.17
N ASP A 791 -40.45 -20.06 -0.30
CA ASP A 791 -40.32 -20.88 -1.52
C ASP A 791 -40.98 -20.25 -2.77
N LYS A 792 -41.97 -19.39 -2.56
CA LYS A 792 -42.73 -18.70 -3.61
C LYS A 792 -43.15 -17.31 -3.17
N GLY A 793 -43.30 -16.40 -4.13
CA GLY A 793 -43.76 -15.05 -3.87
C GLY A 793 -44.19 -14.33 -5.15
N THR A 794 -44.56 -13.07 -4.99
CA THR A 794 -44.92 -12.17 -6.11
C THR A 794 -43.77 -11.24 -6.47
N TYR A 795 -42.98 -10.83 -5.48
CA TYR A 795 -41.90 -9.84 -5.63
C TYR A 795 -40.56 -10.44 -5.22
N ARG A 796 -39.48 -10.09 -5.94
CA ARG A 796 -38.10 -10.43 -5.57
C ARG A 796 -37.47 -9.30 -4.76
N MET A 797 -36.52 -9.66 -3.91
CA MET A 797 -35.82 -8.71 -3.03
C MET A 797 -34.83 -7.82 -3.79
N LEU A 798 -34.79 -6.54 -3.40
CA LEU A 798 -33.80 -5.54 -3.80
C LEU A 798 -33.17 -4.93 -2.54
N ARG A 799 -31.85 -4.70 -2.56
CA ARG A 799 -31.09 -4.13 -1.43
C ARG A 799 -30.15 -3.00 -1.89
N GLY A 800 -29.65 -2.22 -0.94
CA GLY A 800 -28.57 -1.24 -1.14
C GLY A 800 -28.98 0.21 -1.43
N GLY A 801 -30.20 0.45 -1.92
CA GLY A 801 -30.54 1.77 -2.45
C GLY A 801 -29.93 2.00 -3.82
N GLY A 802 -30.17 3.18 -4.41
CA GLY A 802 -29.64 3.54 -5.72
C GLY A 802 -29.56 5.04 -5.90
N TRP A 803 -28.96 5.49 -7.00
CA TRP A 803 -28.76 6.91 -7.31
C TRP A 803 -30.05 7.74 -7.25
N ASN A 804 -31.22 7.13 -7.47
CA ASN A 804 -32.52 7.82 -7.42
C ASN A 804 -33.19 7.78 -6.04
N SER A 805 -32.52 7.25 -5.02
CA SER A 805 -33.08 7.08 -3.67
C SER A 805 -33.12 8.40 -2.93
N LYS A 806 -34.33 8.89 -2.69
CA LYS A 806 -34.57 10.18 -2.02
C LYS A 806 -34.42 10.04 -0.52
N GLY A 807 -33.34 10.60 0.02
CA GLY A 807 -33.01 10.54 1.45
C GLY A 807 -32.30 9.25 1.86
N ALA A 808 -31.64 9.29 3.02
CA ALA A 808 -30.67 8.28 3.40
C ALA A 808 -31.27 6.94 3.86
N TYR A 809 -32.59 6.89 4.10
CA TYR A 809 -33.25 5.71 4.66
C TYR A 809 -33.31 4.52 3.70
N TYR A 810 -33.42 4.78 2.39
CA TYR A 810 -33.45 3.75 1.35
C TYR A 810 -32.11 3.04 1.20
N CYS A 811 -31.01 3.69 1.57
CA CYS A 811 -29.66 3.19 1.44
C CYS A 811 -29.14 2.51 2.72
N ARG A 812 -29.96 2.39 3.79
CA ARG A 812 -29.53 1.73 5.03
C ARG A 812 -29.28 0.24 4.79
N SER A 813 -28.34 -0.33 5.54
CA SER A 813 -27.99 -1.76 5.51
C SER A 813 -29.21 -2.65 5.65
N ALA A 814 -30.15 -2.30 6.53
CA ALA A 814 -31.37 -3.08 6.80
C ALA A 814 -32.53 -2.79 5.82
N HIS A 815 -32.43 -1.76 4.97
CA HIS A 815 -33.60 -1.33 4.20
C HIS A 815 -34.00 -2.37 3.16
N ARG A 816 -35.28 -2.75 3.20
CA ARG A 816 -35.84 -3.79 2.33
C ARG A 816 -36.71 -3.17 1.25
N TYR A 817 -36.37 -3.43 0.00
CA TYR A 817 -37.21 -3.11 -1.15
C TYR A 817 -37.52 -4.36 -1.96
N CYS A 818 -38.57 -4.33 -2.75
CA CYS A 818 -38.94 -5.47 -3.60
C CYS A 818 -39.73 -5.02 -4.81
N TYR A 819 -39.64 -5.77 -5.91
CA TYR A 819 -40.43 -5.50 -7.10
C TYR A 819 -40.69 -6.77 -7.92
N TYR A 820 -41.54 -6.66 -8.95
CA TYR A 820 -41.83 -7.78 -9.86
C TYR A 820 -40.54 -8.24 -10.58
N PRO A 821 -40.32 -9.55 -10.71
CA PRO A 821 -39.08 -10.11 -11.27
C PRO A 821 -38.86 -9.78 -12.75
N ASP A 822 -39.93 -9.53 -13.52
CA ASP A 822 -39.89 -9.19 -14.95
C ASP A 822 -39.66 -7.70 -15.20
N TYR A 823 -39.65 -6.88 -14.16
CA TYR A 823 -39.47 -5.43 -14.28
C TYR A 823 -38.00 -5.05 -14.26
N ASN A 824 -37.60 -4.22 -15.21
CA ASN A 824 -36.31 -3.56 -15.22
C ASN A 824 -36.47 -2.05 -15.04
N TRP A 825 -35.43 -1.42 -14.49
CA TRP A 825 -35.41 0.03 -14.31
C TRP A 825 -33.98 0.54 -14.30
N ARG A 826 -33.84 1.84 -14.61
CA ARG A 826 -32.54 2.54 -14.69
C ARG A 826 -31.78 2.70 -13.36
N SER A 827 -32.26 2.07 -12.29
CA SER A 827 -31.55 1.98 -11.02
C SER A 827 -31.58 0.57 -10.43
N TYR A 828 -31.95 -0.45 -11.22
CA TYR A 828 -31.94 -1.85 -10.81
C TYR A 828 -30.80 -2.56 -11.54
N GLY A 829 -29.83 -3.01 -10.77
CA GLY A 829 -28.71 -3.86 -11.19
C GLY A 829 -28.58 -5.05 -10.25
N PHE A 830 -27.38 -5.62 -10.16
CA PHE A 830 -27.12 -6.77 -9.29
C PHE A 830 -25.63 -6.96 -9.01
N ARG A 831 -25.36 -7.87 -8.09
CA ARG A 831 -24.03 -8.38 -7.74
C ARG A 831 -24.07 -9.90 -7.74
N VAL A 832 -22.94 -10.51 -8.04
CA VAL A 832 -22.82 -11.96 -8.17
C VAL A 832 -22.26 -12.57 -6.90
N ALA A 833 -22.80 -13.71 -6.49
CA ALA A 833 -22.23 -14.60 -5.49
C ALA A 833 -21.80 -15.92 -6.14
N LEU A 834 -20.77 -16.57 -5.59
CA LEU A 834 -20.39 -17.94 -5.92
C LEU A 834 -20.57 -18.78 -4.66
N THR A 835 -21.51 -19.72 -4.73
CA THR A 835 -21.99 -20.48 -3.56
C THR A 835 -21.96 -21.97 -3.83
N PRO A 836 -21.80 -22.82 -2.80
CA PRO A 836 -22.00 -24.26 -2.93
C PRO A 836 -23.44 -24.56 -3.39
N VAL A 837 -23.59 -25.40 -4.41
CA VAL A 837 -24.87 -25.98 -4.86
C VAL A 837 -25.44 -26.83 -3.71
N LYS A 838 -26.75 -26.78 -3.52
CA LYS A 838 -27.45 -27.58 -2.52
C LYS A 838 -27.50 -29.07 -2.87
#